data_AF-A0A937Z428-F1
#
_entry.id   AF-A0A937Z428-F1
#
_cell.length_a   1.000
_cell.length_b   1.000
_cell.length_c   1.000
_cell.angle_alpha   90.00
_cell.angle_beta   90.00
_cell.angle_gamma   90.00
#
_symmetry.space_group_name_H-M   'P 1'
#
loop_
_entity.id
_entity.type
_entity.pdbx_description
1 polymer ?
#
loop_
_entity_poly.entity_id
_entity_poly.type
_entity_poly.pdbx_seq_one_letter_code
_entity_poly.pdbx_strand_id
1 'polypeptide(L)'
;MPLRKFMSALRTNSRLIPRRMSDIVGPPARGYEPLGVERARLTTIPAVEGLHLRGLGAEGQCPPRPEGTSPNGRGHGWPGRTKAMWAQALGALLLSMTGVAAEAPAMPDEAICPRASAAPVIDGALDDPCWVEAAEIAGFTRPLSETAPAKATSARVCFDETALYLAVECAEPQPARLRRQAQAGSGAVWQDDCVEVWLRAGDSQLAFDQFIVNAGGVTQSLRSRPGEAGAAPGPWSAAARVAAASWTVEVAIPLATVGVDAPRRGQLIQLKVGREDPEGEATALSTWPPKSIYGGAEGYGRLYLETANVLANPDMAEQRDGRIAAWGWRQDDAGLFSSVEDDGRQVIRFDAPGRYSVAQQGLRLIPNALYRLDARVTGQASVYLRARTARRRGEDTTAYTVNSRPSAEYQKLELTFPTGETGEALIIIGNTEGQGRGEVFIAGLRIAQEVSFDADGPAIALKPDEPVVVRKLLVADCRALRGFVAAPVDGRFDSYDWNMGVWEYGMPGAGAGVGYSYRQNDGLHITLADEGGVDAVIIRQGARVKLHRDAERYDDPGEAPLLCDFKGRAKTSRAIFPERVNATRFSFFDLQDGRIADCSFLRIGGEAPGQPNMVLEAGKETDPGDLRPALDRRFGEEDRTAYDLLRREGAIGAPARRAIHFVTVPLEEELCLAGMALRLTVPDVPSGCPLTVAIQDPLNPRQELMGVDFAVGGPGRLEPVLDFPDQIVPAGTRLWLTLTFGAPVTLESAAVTLRTVPREQALPEALAFRKLVMKGLFCEMSEARPWTGFRKDTDYEKFRRENHWGEGVMELAETIAQCKALGPEDDTVRCYDEWFWRTARDLPPFEPRIDEAPGAPEWAAVARQAWLTAREVPKWWLDHRLVPTGEFGGLVGDDSDMYQNYADFPMFERDGVAAEIMAGAAALAELAEAENLEAGLNRHTTDPLHAYEEGVNHEALMLWWNYGDPVYFERCLLAAKSMPALTVMTEKGHRHFKNQDCGAEDLRIERELGVDGFAHPLMLHPCFEVAWYNGSPRVMQFLREWGDGWLAHQQPGAYATSVDVRTEEATETSERPLYGGYTTQATAHNFLWWLTDDLRYIQPFMDFWSRGEDVWPARRYTPEAYHRGALDGVQNPEAILAGNPVTKAIALGERQALIDALKRDIAELQRFRTMYTDAELFTDRVFLDAITNAAQCYTGGYATRNKYNQTHAVSYEGFGTDYAALVLVARRDHVKALLYNFR
;
A
#
# COMPACT_ATOMS: atom_id res chain seq x y z
N MET A 1 -2.22 -53.59 -40.88
CA MET A 1 -1.74 -54.37 -42.05
C MET A 1 -0.21 -54.27 -42.11
N PRO A 2 0.56 -55.31 -42.52
CA PRO A 2 1.98 -55.41 -42.16
C PRO A 2 3.00 -55.58 -43.31
N LEU A 3 4.21 -55.03 -43.13
CA LEU A 3 5.47 -55.47 -43.76
C LEU A 3 6.61 -55.22 -42.73
N ARG A 4 7.47 -56.14 -42.24
CA ARG A 4 8.15 -57.39 -42.69
C ARG A 4 9.61 -57.18 -43.14
N LYS A 5 10.50 -58.03 -42.57
CA LYS A 5 11.92 -58.33 -42.90
C LYS A 5 12.98 -57.38 -42.28
N PHE A 6 14.19 -57.82 -41.89
CA PHE A 6 14.78 -59.16 -41.61
C PHE A 6 16.01 -58.93 -40.66
N MET A 7 16.14 -59.61 -39.51
CA MET A 7 16.91 -60.86 -39.26
C MET A 7 18.46 -60.81 -39.36
N SER A 8 19.11 -61.09 -38.21
CA SER A 8 20.42 -61.77 -38.02
C SER A 8 21.72 -61.08 -38.48
N ALA A 9 22.91 -61.31 -37.89
CA ALA A 9 23.29 -61.87 -36.57
C ALA A 9 24.82 -61.74 -36.37
N LEU A 10 25.32 -61.79 -35.11
CA LEU A 10 26.45 -62.67 -34.70
C LEU A 10 26.71 -62.59 -33.17
N ARG A 11 27.51 -63.55 -32.66
CA ARG A 11 28.02 -63.66 -31.28
C ARG A 11 29.52 -63.26 -31.29
N THR A 12 30.31 -63.06 -30.22
CA THR A 12 30.40 -63.69 -28.87
C THR A 12 31.28 -62.86 -27.90
N ASN A 13 31.06 -63.03 -26.59
CA ASN A 13 32.05 -63.03 -25.47
C ASN A 13 32.99 -61.83 -25.17
N SER A 14 32.69 -61.14 -24.05
CA SER A 14 33.41 -61.25 -22.75
C SER A 14 34.30 -60.11 -22.19
N ARG A 15 34.04 -59.82 -20.90
CA ARG A 15 34.92 -59.32 -19.80
C ARG A 15 35.34 -57.84 -19.68
N LEU A 16 34.72 -57.21 -18.65
CA LEU A 16 35.32 -56.46 -17.52
C LEU A 16 35.67 -54.96 -17.63
N ILE A 17 34.95 -54.21 -16.77
CA ILE A 17 35.36 -53.02 -15.98
C ILE A 17 35.40 -51.67 -16.75
N PRO A 18 34.82 -50.58 -16.18
CA PRO A 18 34.41 -49.42 -16.97
C PRO A 18 35.47 -48.30 -17.11
N ARG A 19 35.23 -47.42 -18.09
CA ARG A 19 35.78 -46.06 -18.13
C ARG A 19 34.64 -45.05 -18.28
N ARG A 20 34.94 -43.77 -17.97
CA ARG A 20 33.98 -42.67 -17.83
C ARG A 20 33.15 -42.47 -19.10
N MET A 21 31.88 -42.11 -18.91
CA MET A 21 30.91 -41.86 -19.98
C MET A 21 30.66 -40.35 -20.11
N SER A 22 31.67 -39.63 -20.62
CA SER A 22 31.44 -38.40 -21.37
C SER A 22 31.25 -38.75 -22.86
N ASP A 23 30.75 -37.79 -23.64
CA ASP A 23 30.78 -37.81 -25.12
C ASP A 23 29.79 -38.75 -25.85
N ILE A 24 28.52 -38.83 -25.40
CA ILE A 24 27.38 -39.11 -26.31
C ILE A 24 26.18 -38.19 -26.00
N VAL A 25 26.04 -37.10 -26.77
CA VAL A 25 24.76 -36.44 -27.01
C VAL A 25 24.62 -36.19 -28.51
N GLY A 26 23.67 -36.88 -29.15
CA GLY A 26 23.24 -36.59 -30.51
C GLY A 26 22.00 -35.67 -30.51
N PRO A 27 21.81 -34.81 -31.51
CA PRO A 27 20.71 -33.84 -31.49
C PRO A 27 19.34 -34.50 -31.69
N PRO A 28 18.30 -34.10 -30.94
CA PRO A 28 16.92 -34.51 -31.21
C PRO A 28 16.39 -33.85 -32.51
N ALA A 29 15.38 -34.48 -33.12
CA ALA A 29 14.79 -34.01 -34.37
C ALA A 29 13.86 -32.79 -34.17
N ARG A 30 13.79 -31.91 -35.18
CA ARG A 30 12.85 -30.77 -35.20
C ARG A 30 11.40 -31.22 -35.39
N GLY A 31 10.46 -30.51 -34.75
CA GLY A 31 9.08 -30.47 -35.25
C GLY A 31 7.99 -30.12 -34.23
N TYR A 32 7.96 -28.87 -33.75
CA TYR A 32 6.73 -28.11 -33.44
C TYR A 32 7.10 -26.62 -33.22
N GLU A 33 6.22 -25.69 -33.61
CA GLU A 33 6.43 -24.24 -33.49
C GLU A 33 5.47 -23.64 -32.44
N PRO A 34 5.98 -22.85 -31.47
CA PRO A 34 5.19 -21.87 -30.73
C PRO A 34 5.18 -20.51 -31.44
N LEU A 35 4.15 -19.69 -31.19
CA LEU A 35 4.01 -18.34 -31.74
C LEU A 35 5.01 -17.35 -31.11
N GLY A 36 5.33 -16.28 -31.83
CA GLY A 36 6.47 -15.42 -31.55
C GLY A 36 6.26 -14.38 -30.45
N VAL A 37 7.33 -14.12 -29.70
CA VAL A 37 7.53 -12.93 -28.86
C VAL A 37 8.74 -12.17 -29.41
N GLU A 38 8.59 -10.89 -29.73
CA GLU A 38 9.71 -10.08 -30.25
C GLU A 38 10.76 -9.82 -29.16
N ARG A 39 12.02 -10.20 -29.42
CA ARG A 39 13.15 -9.83 -28.56
C ARG A 39 13.75 -8.50 -29.02
N ALA A 40 13.75 -7.51 -28.13
CA ALA A 40 14.54 -6.29 -28.29
C ALA A 40 16.05 -6.64 -28.42
N ARG A 41 16.79 -5.83 -29.19
CA ARG A 41 18.18 -6.12 -29.55
C ARG A 41 19.16 -5.49 -28.56
N LEU A 42 19.91 -6.33 -27.85
CA LEU A 42 21.14 -5.90 -27.17
C LEU A 42 22.28 -5.73 -28.19
N THR A 43 22.91 -4.56 -28.21
CA THR A 43 24.07 -4.26 -29.06
C THR A 43 25.39 -4.59 -28.35
N THR A 44 26.25 -5.36 -29.01
CA THR A 44 27.54 -5.83 -28.48
C THR A 44 28.61 -4.73 -28.41
N ILE A 45 29.34 -4.68 -27.29
CA ILE A 45 30.60 -3.95 -27.14
C ILE A 45 31.77 -4.90 -27.52
N PRO A 46 32.78 -4.46 -28.30
CA PRO A 46 33.91 -5.31 -28.70
C PRO A 46 34.95 -5.47 -27.59
N ALA A 47 35.64 -6.61 -27.59
CA ALA A 47 36.65 -6.97 -26.58
C ALA A 47 38.02 -6.31 -26.80
N VAL A 48 38.82 -6.24 -25.72
CA VAL A 48 40.25 -5.87 -25.74
C VAL A 48 41.06 -6.92 -24.97
N GLU A 49 41.98 -7.59 -25.65
CA GLU A 49 43.03 -8.43 -25.03
C GLU A 49 44.30 -7.59 -24.80
N GLY A 50 45.06 -7.79 -23.71
CA GLY A 50 46.32 -7.03 -23.54
C GLY A 50 47.08 -7.10 -22.21
N LEU A 51 47.71 -8.24 -21.90
CA LEU A 51 48.96 -8.43 -21.14
C LEU A 51 49.34 -7.56 -19.88
N HIS A 52 49.53 -8.32 -18.78
CA HIS A 52 50.76 -8.36 -17.94
C HIS A 52 50.93 -7.48 -16.68
N LEU A 53 51.77 -8.03 -15.77
CA LEU A 53 52.12 -7.58 -14.42
C LEU A 53 53.62 -7.23 -14.32
N ARG A 54 54.01 -6.63 -13.17
CA ARG A 54 55.35 -6.12 -12.73
C ARG A 54 55.62 -4.67 -13.19
N GLY A 55 56.23 -3.78 -12.38
CA GLY A 55 56.58 -3.86 -10.95
C GLY A 55 57.84 -3.05 -10.58
N LEU A 56 57.89 -2.53 -9.33
CA LEU A 56 58.99 -1.78 -8.68
C LEU A 56 59.30 -0.36 -9.22
N GLY A 57 59.79 0.54 -8.35
CA GLY A 57 60.45 1.81 -8.74
C GLY A 57 60.10 3.04 -7.86
N ALA A 58 60.89 3.31 -6.83
CA ALA A 58 60.70 4.38 -5.84
C ALA A 58 61.13 5.81 -6.27
N GLU A 59 60.99 6.78 -5.35
CA GLU A 59 61.54 8.16 -5.34
C GLU A 59 60.85 9.20 -6.29
N GLY A 60 60.77 10.51 -5.97
CA GLY A 60 61.09 11.20 -4.71
C GLY A 60 61.06 12.75 -4.77
N GLN A 61 60.31 13.38 -3.85
CA GLN A 61 60.39 14.79 -3.39
C GLN A 61 59.98 15.98 -4.31
N CYS A 62 59.57 17.07 -3.64
CA CYS A 62 59.18 18.42 -4.12
C CYS A 62 60.44 19.37 -4.10
N PRO A 63 60.46 20.69 -4.44
CA PRO A 63 59.41 21.65 -4.86
C PRO A 63 59.89 22.54 -6.07
N PRO A 64 59.60 23.86 -6.26
CA PRO A 64 58.54 24.78 -5.79
C PRO A 64 57.84 25.58 -6.94
N ARG A 65 57.05 26.62 -6.60
CA ARG A 65 56.49 27.66 -7.51
C ARG A 65 57.58 28.60 -8.08
N PRO A 66 57.29 29.41 -9.12
CA PRO A 66 57.03 30.83 -8.85
C PRO A 66 55.88 31.46 -9.67
N GLU A 67 55.83 32.80 -9.73
CA GLU A 67 54.68 33.65 -10.07
C GLU A 67 54.59 34.04 -11.56
N GLY A 68 53.47 34.64 -11.98
CA GLY A 68 53.18 34.94 -13.39
C GLY A 68 53.64 36.31 -13.90
N THR A 69 53.40 36.60 -15.19
CA THR A 69 53.16 37.97 -15.73
C THR A 69 52.65 37.94 -17.19
N SER A 70 51.96 39.02 -17.59
CA SER A 70 51.56 39.39 -18.97
C SER A 70 52.76 40.01 -19.75
N PRO A 71 52.73 40.45 -21.05
CA PRO A 71 51.56 40.74 -21.91
C PRO A 71 51.67 40.60 -23.48
N ASN A 72 50.54 40.89 -24.17
CA ASN A 72 50.39 41.39 -25.57
C ASN A 72 50.78 40.47 -26.77
N GLY A 73 50.12 40.54 -27.95
CA GLY A 73 48.88 41.24 -28.35
C GLY A 73 48.78 41.55 -29.88
N ARG A 74 47.62 42.09 -30.32
CA ARG A 74 47.23 42.60 -31.69
C ARG A 74 46.75 41.53 -32.71
N GLY A 75 45.77 41.79 -33.58
CA GLY A 75 44.81 42.93 -33.65
C GLY A 75 44.01 43.09 -34.97
N HIS A 76 43.06 44.05 -34.98
CA HIS A 76 42.30 44.63 -36.13
C HIS A 76 41.12 43.80 -36.73
N GLY A 77 39.99 44.38 -37.17
CA GLY A 77 39.48 45.76 -37.01
C GLY A 77 38.16 46.12 -37.77
N TRP A 78 37.19 46.68 -37.02
CA TRP A 78 36.09 47.67 -37.28
C TRP A 78 35.86 48.33 -38.68
N PRO A 79 34.68 48.98 -38.98
CA PRO A 79 33.78 49.79 -38.09
C PRO A 79 32.23 49.63 -38.31
N GLY A 80 31.31 50.36 -37.63
CA GLY A 80 31.37 51.17 -36.39
C GLY A 80 30.43 52.42 -36.34
N ARG A 81 30.29 53.03 -35.13
CA ARG A 81 29.78 54.41 -34.79
C ARG A 81 28.25 54.65 -34.84
N THR A 82 27.63 55.57 -34.06
CA THR A 82 28.05 56.74 -33.22
C THR A 82 27.49 56.67 -31.78
N LYS A 83 28.24 56.94 -30.68
CA LYS A 83 28.71 58.23 -30.07
C LYS A 83 27.60 59.18 -29.54
N ALA A 84 27.71 59.87 -28.39
CA ALA A 84 28.58 59.84 -27.18
C ALA A 84 27.99 60.82 -26.10
N MET A 85 28.11 60.65 -24.77
CA MET A 85 29.19 61.06 -23.81
C MET A 85 28.69 60.77 -22.35
N TRP A 86 29.42 60.64 -21.23
CA TRP A 86 30.84 60.76 -20.79
C TRP A 86 31.37 62.06 -20.12
N ALA A 87 30.97 62.36 -18.87
CA ALA A 87 31.73 63.05 -17.78
C ALA A 87 30.82 63.22 -16.52
N GLN A 88 31.25 63.26 -15.24
CA GLN A 88 32.52 62.95 -14.55
C GLN A 88 32.20 62.59 -13.06
N ALA A 89 33.16 62.09 -12.27
CA ALA A 89 32.91 61.46 -10.95
C ALA A 89 33.39 62.26 -9.73
N LEU A 90 32.74 62.07 -8.56
CA LEU A 90 33.39 61.78 -7.26
C LEU A 90 32.34 61.43 -6.17
N GLY A 91 32.76 60.69 -5.13
CA GLY A 91 31.97 60.45 -3.90
C GLY A 91 31.57 58.99 -3.69
N ALA A 92 31.78 58.47 -2.48
CA ALA A 92 31.53 57.06 -2.14
C ALA A 92 30.59 56.92 -0.94
N LEU A 93 29.72 55.90 -0.98
CA LEU A 93 29.35 55.11 0.20
C LEU A 93 28.83 53.72 -0.24
N LEU A 94 28.75 52.79 0.70
CA LEU A 94 28.16 51.47 0.48
C LEU A 94 26.63 51.55 0.62
N LEU A 95 25.89 50.76 -0.17
CA LEU A 95 24.99 49.75 0.39
C LEU A 95 24.61 48.67 -0.66
N SER A 96 24.27 47.50 -0.15
CA SER A 96 23.60 46.35 -0.80
C SER A 96 23.14 46.46 -2.27
N MET A 97 23.75 45.66 -3.14
CA MET A 97 22.98 44.94 -4.17
C MET A 97 22.46 43.64 -3.53
N THR A 98 21.16 43.58 -3.25
CA THR A 98 20.47 42.31 -2.97
C THR A 98 20.19 41.62 -4.30
N GLY A 99 20.84 40.49 -4.55
CA GLY A 99 20.45 39.60 -5.64
C GLY A 99 19.10 38.98 -5.30
N VAL A 100 18.05 39.37 -6.03
CA VAL A 100 16.76 38.67 -5.99
C VAL A 100 16.95 37.35 -6.72
N ALA A 101 16.88 36.23 -6.01
CA ALA A 101 16.77 34.92 -6.63
C ALA A 101 15.47 34.86 -7.43
N ALA A 102 15.55 34.47 -8.70
CA ALA A 102 14.36 34.35 -9.54
C ALA A 102 13.56 33.11 -9.10
N GLU A 103 12.44 33.33 -8.38
CA GLU A 103 11.44 32.28 -8.18
C GLU A 103 10.98 31.73 -9.54
N ALA A 104 10.67 30.44 -9.59
CA ALA A 104 10.13 29.81 -10.80
C ALA A 104 8.83 30.52 -11.22
N PRO A 105 8.56 30.67 -12.54
CA PRO A 105 7.36 31.36 -13.00
C PRO A 105 6.11 30.66 -12.45
N ALA A 106 5.23 31.44 -11.85
CA ALA A 106 3.96 30.96 -11.31
C ALA A 106 3.12 30.28 -12.40
N MET A 107 2.34 29.26 -12.04
CA MET A 107 1.40 28.64 -12.97
C MET A 107 0.31 29.64 -13.40
N PRO A 108 -0.40 29.44 -14.52
CA PRO A 108 -1.41 30.40 -15.00
C PRO A 108 -2.56 30.68 -14.02
N ASP A 109 -2.76 29.80 -13.04
CA ASP A 109 -3.72 29.88 -11.94
C ASP A 109 -3.09 30.18 -10.56
N GLU A 110 -1.81 30.56 -10.51
CA GLU A 110 -1.06 30.95 -9.30
C GLU A 110 -0.53 32.39 -9.44
N ALA A 111 -0.54 33.16 -8.35
CA ALA A 111 0.05 34.48 -8.26
C ALA A 111 0.68 34.70 -6.87
N ILE A 112 1.80 35.41 -6.80
CA ILE A 112 2.46 35.78 -5.54
C ILE A 112 2.14 37.24 -5.26
N CYS A 113 1.50 37.54 -4.14
CA CYS A 113 1.13 38.88 -3.70
C CYS A 113 2.27 39.50 -2.89
N PRO A 114 3.05 40.45 -3.44
CA PRO A 114 4.12 41.11 -2.70
C PRO A 114 3.56 42.05 -1.63
N ARG A 115 4.32 42.20 -0.54
CA ARG A 115 4.01 43.16 0.52
C ARG A 115 4.40 44.56 0.04
N ALA A 116 3.43 45.48 -0.02
CA ALA A 116 3.62 46.85 -0.43
C ALA A 116 4.43 47.63 0.61
N SER A 117 5.35 48.47 0.14
CA SER A 117 6.16 49.37 0.98
C SER A 117 5.37 50.59 1.49
N ALA A 118 4.27 50.94 0.81
CA ALA A 118 3.25 51.89 1.24
C ALA A 118 1.89 51.54 0.60
N ALA A 119 0.79 51.92 1.23
CA ALA A 119 -0.56 51.76 0.70
C ALA A 119 -0.86 52.77 -0.44
N PRO A 120 -1.58 52.38 -1.50
CA PRO A 120 -2.02 53.29 -2.56
C PRO A 120 -3.12 54.26 -2.11
N VAL A 121 -3.21 55.40 -2.80
CA VAL A 121 -4.28 56.39 -2.70
C VAL A 121 -5.37 56.03 -3.69
N ILE A 122 -6.37 55.28 -3.22
CA ILE A 122 -7.50 54.77 -4.02
C ILE A 122 -8.30 55.91 -4.70
N ASP A 123 -7.88 56.31 -5.90
CA ASP A 123 -8.50 57.35 -6.75
C ASP A 123 -8.78 56.86 -8.19
N GLY A 124 -8.25 55.68 -8.54
CA GLY A 124 -8.33 55.04 -9.85
C GLY A 124 -7.06 55.23 -10.70
N ALA A 125 -5.98 55.77 -10.12
CA ALA A 125 -4.71 56.02 -10.81
C ALA A 125 -3.67 54.94 -10.51
N LEU A 126 -3.15 54.30 -11.56
CA LEU A 126 -2.09 53.30 -11.43
C LEU A 126 -0.69 53.95 -11.44
N ASP A 127 -0.53 55.14 -10.82
CA ASP A 127 0.73 55.88 -10.71
C ASP A 127 1.34 55.89 -9.28
N ASP A 128 0.69 55.25 -8.31
CA ASP A 128 1.29 54.94 -6.99
C ASP A 128 2.49 53.98 -7.07
N PRO A 129 3.54 54.15 -6.23
CA PRO A 129 4.76 53.35 -6.31
C PRO A 129 4.56 51.85 -6.10
N CYS A 130 3.58 51.44 -5.28
CA CYS A 130 3.31 50.03 -5.01
C CYS A 130 2.87 49.27 -6.27
N TRP A 131 2.29 49.94 -7.26
CA TRP A 131 1.89 49.33 -8.54
C TRP A 131 3.06 49.00 -9.47
N VAL A 132 4.28 49.40 -9.13
CA VAL A 132 5.53 49.01 -9.80
C VAL A 132 6.11 47.73 -9.18
N GLU A 133 5.89 47.52 -7.89
CA GLU A 133 6.35 46.34 -7.13
C GLU A 133 5.29 45.22 -7.09
N ALA A 134 4.02 45.55 -7.33
CA ALA A 134 2.87 44.65 -7.35
C ALA A 134 2.97 43.57 -8.45
N ALA A 135 2.45 42.37 -8.15
CA ALA A 135 2.47 41.28 -9.12
C ALA A 135 1.39 41.45 -10.19
N GLU A 136 1.76 41.27 -11.45
CA GLU A 136 0.85 41.34 -12.59
C GLU A 136 0.05 40.04 -12.73
N ILE A 137 -1.28 40.18 -12.70
CA ILE A 137 -2.25 39.14 -13.06
C ILE A 137 -2.61 39.36 -14.52
N ALA A 138 -2.14 38.45 -15.37
CA ALA A 138 -2.35 38.45 -16.81
C ALA A 138 -3.05 37.16 -17.28
N GLY A 139 -3.25 37.01 -18.59
CA GLY A 139 -3.81 35.77 -19.16
C GLY A 139 -5.32 35.59 -18.98
N PHE A 140 -6.07 36.68 -18.78
CA PHE A 140 -7.54 36.67 -18.77
C PHE A 140 -8.11 35.96 -20.01
N THR A 141 -9.17 35.18 -19.80
CA THR A 141 -9.85 34.39 -20.86
C THR A 141 -11.36 34.59 -20.81
N ARG A 142 -12.06 34.27 -21.90
CA ARG A 142 -13.52 34.08 -21.85
C ARG A 142 -13.84 32.86 -20.99
N PRO A 143 -14.88 32.89 -20.15
CA PRO A 143 -15.22 31.80 -19.23
C PRO A 143 -15.29 30.43 -19.90
N LEU A 144 -14.85 29.39 -19.18
CA LEU A 144 -14.81 27.99 -19.63
C LEU A 144 -14.04 27.75 -20.95
N SER A 145 -13.10 28.63 -21.31
CA SER A 145 -12.33 28.53 -22.56
C SER A 145 -10.89 29.01 -22.43
N GLU A 146 -10.05 28.66 -23.41
CA GLU A 146 -8.68 29.19 -23.56
C GLU A 146 -8.63 30.49 -24.38
N THR A 147 -9.78 31.03 -24.79
CA THR A 147 -9.84 32.15 -25.74
C THR A 147 -9.67 33.48 -25.01
N ALA A 148 -8.69 34.29 -25.40
CA ALA A 148 -8.53 35.65 -24.88
C ALA A 148 -9.76 36.55 -25.14
N PRO A 149 -10.07 37.52 -24.26
CA PRO A 149 -11.12 38.49 -24.51
C PRO A 149 -10.79 39.42 -25.68
N ALA A 150 -11.82 39.99 -26.33
CA ALA A 150 -11.65 40.87 -27.47
C ALA A 150 -11.04 42.24 -27.11
N LYS A 151 -11.26 42.68 -25.87
CA LYS A 151 -10.61 43.83 -25.24
C LYS A 151 -9.72 43.30 -24.11
N ALA A 152 -8.48 43.76 -24.05
CA ALA A 152 -7.54 43.29 -23.03
C ALA A 152 -7.97 43.74 -21.62
N THR A 153 -7.68 42.90 -20.63
CA THR A 153 -7.75 43.23 -19.21
C THR A 153 -6.54 42.61 -18.51
N SER A 154 -5.94 43.37 -17.61
CA SER A 154 -4.87 42.93 -16.71
C SER A 154 -5.12 43.53 -15.32
N ALA A 155 -4.56 42.91 -14.30
CA ALA A 155 -4.64 43.41 -12.92
C ALA A 155 -3.26 43.41 -12.26
N ARG A 156 -3.11 44.18 -11.17
CA ARG A 156 -1.94 44.18 -10.30
C ARG A 156 -2.38 44.00 -8.87
N VAL A 157 -1.64 43.21 -8.10
CA VAL A 157 -2.01 42.84 -6.72
C VAL A 157 -0.83 43.01 -5.77
N CYS A 158 -1.09 43.59 -4.60
CA CYS A 158 -0.15 43.71 -3.48
C CYS A 158 -0.93 43.84 -2.15
N PHE A 159 -0.28 43.72 -1.00
CA PHE A 159 -0.95 43.78 0.30
C PHE A 159 -0.09 44.45 1.39
N ASP A 160 -0.69 44.88 2.50
CA ASP A 160 0.03 45.29 3.71
C ASP A 160 -0.52 44.57 4.97
N GLU A 161 -0.14 44.99 6.17
CA GLU A 161 -0.62 44.36 7.43
C GLU A 161 -2.15 44.45 7.64
N THR A 162 -2.85 45.26 6.84
CA THR A 162 -4.26 45.65 7.04
C THR A 162 -5.16 45.35 5.85
N ALA A 163 -4.68 45.47 4.60
CA ALA A 163 -5.50 45.34 3.41
C ALA A 163 -4.80 44.65 2.23
N LEU A 164 -5.61 44.01 1.40
CA LEU A 164 -5.27 43.57 0.05
C LEU A 164 -5.65 44.68 -0.94
N TYR A 165 -4.72 45.03 -1.82
CA TYR A 165 -4.90 46.04 -2.85
C TYR A 165 -4.94 45.38 -4.24
N LEU A 166 -5.92 45.77 -5.05
CA LEU A 166 -6.04 45.33 -6.44
C LEU A 166 -6.26 46.54 -7.35
N ALA A 167 -5.40 46.70 -8.35
CA ALA A 167 -5.65 47.58 -9.49
C ALA A 167 -6.03 46.73 -10.70
N VAL A 168 -6.98 47.18 -11.51
CA VAL A 168 -7.40 46.50 -12.75
C VAL A 168 -7.44 47.52 -13.89
N GLU A 169 -6.71 47.26 -14.98
CA GLU A 169 -6.80 48.03 -16.21
C GLU A 169 -7.61 47.26 -17.25
N CYS A 170 -8.66 47.92 -17.75
CA CYS A 170 -9.58 47.42 -18.76
C CYS A 170 -9.42 48.24 -20.03
N ALA A 171 -8.85 47.65 -21.09
CA ALA A 171 -8.76 48.30 -22.38
C ALA A 171 -10.17 48.61 -22.92
N GLU A 172 -10.35 49.82 -23.43
CA GLU A 172 -11.61 50.29 -24.00
C GLU A 172 -11.33 51.35 -25.08
N PRO A 173 -11.36 50.98 -26.38
CA PRO A 173 -11.05 51.90 -27.47
C PRO A 173 -12.17 52.91 -27.78
N GLN A 174 -13.34 52.78 -27.16
CA GLN A 174 -14.51 53.65 -27.34
C GLN A 174 -15.13 54.03 -25.97
N PRO A 175 -14.41 54.74 -25.08
CA PRO A 175 -14.87 55.02 -23.70
C PRO A 175 -16.16 55.86 -23.61
N ALA A 176 -16.59 56.48 -24.72
CA ALA A 176 -17.90 57.12 -24.84
C ALA A 176 -19.09 56.13 -24.86
N ARG A 177 -18.83 54.82 -24.99
CA ARG A 177 -19.86 53.75 -24.92
C ARG A 177 -20.03 53.13 -23.54
N LEU A 178 -19.10 53.37 -22.61
CA LEU A 178 -19.09 52.81 -21.25
C LEU A 178 -20.44 53.02 -20.54
N ARG A 179 -21.17 51.92 -20.32
CA ARG A 179 -22.44 51.87 -19.63
C ARG A 179 -22.17 52.05 -18.13
N ARG A 180 -22.73 53.14 -17.58
CA ARG A 180 -22.51 53.62 -16.21
C ARG A 180 -23.82 54.22 -15.67
N GLN A 181 -24.84 53.37 -15.59
CA GLN A 181 -26.23 53.72 -15.25
C GLN A 181 -26.61 53.35 -13.82
N ALA A 182 -25.86 52.43 -13.18
CA ALA A 182 -26.13 51.99 -11.82
C ALA A 182 -25.98 53.14 -10.82
N GLN A 183 -26.87 53.17 -9.83
CA GLN A 183 -26.83 54.14 -8.73
C GLN A 183 -26.23 53.47 -7.48
N ALA A 184 -25.62 54.25 -6.58
CA ALA A 184 -25.08 53.73 -5.33
C ALA A 184 -26.16 52.98 -4.53
N GLY A 185 -25.88 51.73 -4.15
CA GLY A 185 -26.83 50.86 -3.45
C GLY A 185 -27.93 50.22 -4.32
N SER A 186 -27.89 50.35 -5.66
CA SER A 186 -28.95 49.83 -6.55
C SER A 186 -28.95 48.30 -6.76
N GLY A 187 -27.89 47.58 -6.38
CA GLY A 187 -27.78 46.12 -6.55
C GLY A 187 -27.60 45.64 -8.00
N ALA A 188 -27.50 46.57 -8.95
CA ALA A 188 -27.41 46.32 -10.40
C ALA A 188 -26.10 46.82 -11.02
N VAL A 189 -25.01 46.96 -10.23
CA VAL A 189 -23.71 47.48 -10.71
C VAL A 189 -23.06 46.55 -11.74
N TRP A 190 -23.38 45.25 -11.68
CA TRP A 190 -22.99 44.23 -12.66
C TRP A 190 -23.63 44.41 -14.05
N GLN A 191 -24.65 45.26 -14.21
CA GLN A 191 -25.31 45.51 -15.50
C GLN A 191 -24.64 46.60 -16.34
N ASP A 192 -23.63 47.25 -15.77
CA ASP A 192 -22.75 48.26 -16.37
C ASP A 192 -21.43 47.63 -16.86
N ASP A 193 -20.55 48.42 -17.49
CA ASP A 193 -19.14 48.01 -17.63
C ASP A 193 -18.50 47.94 -16.24
N CYS A 194 -18.20 46.74 -15.75
CA CYS A 194 -17.72 46.52 -14.38
C CYS A 194 -16.56 45.52 -14.27
N VAL A 195 -15.82 45.66 -13.17
CA VAL A 195 -14.85 44.67 -12.67
C VAL A 195 -15.46 44.01 -11.45
N GLU A 196 -15.33 42.69 -11.36
CA GLU A 196 -15.73 41.90 -10.20
C GLU A 196 -14.52 41.19 -9.60
N VAL A 197 -14.41 41.21 -8.28
CA VAL A 197 -13.35 40.55 -7.51
C VAL A 197 -14.01 39.62 -6.51
N TRP A 198 -13.72 38.33 -6.61
CA TRP A 198 -14.13 37.35 -5.60
C TRP A 198 -12.94 36.90 -4.77
N LEU A 199 -13.12 36.84 -3.45
CA LEU A 199 -12.11 36.39 -2.49
C LEU A 199 -12.66 35.29 -1.58
N ARG A 200 -11.79 34.35 -1.18
CA ARG A 200 -12.05 33.31 -0.18
C ARG A 200 -10.75 32.98 0.56
N ALA A 201 -10.67 33.27 1.86
CA ALA A 201 -9.55 32.86 2.71
C ALA A 201 -9.84 31.60 3.56
N GLY A 202 -11.08 31.09 3.50
CA GLY A 202 -11.51 29.88 4.21
C GLY A 202 -11.54 28.62 3.34
N ASP A 203 -11.83 27.50 3.99
CA ASP A 203 -11.92 26.14 3.44
C ASP A 203 -13.30 25.80 2.83
N SER A 204 -14.34 26.56 3.16
CA SER A 204 -15.70 26.33 2.66
C SER A 204 -15.85 26.80 1.21
N GLN A 205 -16.18 25.87 0.30
CA GLN A 205 -16.50 26.17 -1.11
C GLN A 205 -17.73 27.10 -1.26
N LEU A 206 -18.63 27.14 -0.26
CA LEU A 206 -19.79 28.05 -0.29
C LEU A 206 -19.46 29.47 0.22
N ALA A 207 -18.34 29.65 0.92
CA ALA A 207 -17.92 30.94 1.44
C ALA A 207 -17.20 31.75 0.36
N PHE A 208 -17.69 32.97 0.09
CA PHE A 208 -16.96 33.96 -0.69
C PHE A 208 -17.40 35.38 -0.35
N ASP A 209 -16.54 36.34 -0.64
CA ASP A 209 -16.86 37.76 -0.69
C ASP A 209 -16.65 38.25 -2.12
N GLN A 210 -17.62 39.01 -2.64
CA GLN A 210 -17.63 39.57 -3.98
C GLN A 210 -17.66 41.10 -3.89
N PHE A 211 -16.80 41.76 -4.64
CA PHE A 211 -16.62 43.21 -4.69
C PHE A 211 -16.71 43.66 -6.15
N ILE A 212 -17.66 44.53 -6.47
CA ILE A 212 -18.04 44.92 -7.84
C ILE A 212 -17.88 46.43 -7.96
N VAL A 213 -17.17 46.88 -9.01
CA VAL A 213 -16.94 48.30 -9.29
C VAL A 213 -17.20 48.58 -10.77
N ASN A 214 -18.12 49.48 -11.08
CA ASN A 214 -18.33 49.91 -12.48
C ASN A 214 -17.31 50.99 -12.92
N ALA A 215 -17.22 51.23 -14.22
CA ALA A 215 -16.41 52.30 -14.83
C ALA A 215 -16.81 53.74 -14.45
N GLY A 216 -17.81 53.90 -13.56
CA GLY A 216 -18.21 55.17 -12.94
C GLY A 216 -17.81 55.28 -11.46
N GLY A 217 -17.14 54.28 -10.88
CA GLY A 217 -16.75 54.24 -9.47
C GLY A 217 -17.90 53.88 -8.52
N VAL A 218 -19.04 53.39 -9.04
CA VAL A 218 -20.15 52.90 -8.23
C VAL A 218 -19.84 51.49 -7.76
N THR A 219 -20.01 51.23 -6.47
CA THR A 219 -19.66 49.96 -5.83
C THR A 219 -20.89 49.14 -5.44
N GLN A 220 -20.71 47.82 -5.44
CA GLN A 220 -21.63 46.83 -4.89
C GLN A 220 -20.79 45.68 -4.30
N SER A 221 -21.26 45.05 -3.23
CA SER A 221 -20.57 43.90 -2.66
C SER A 221 -21.56 42.90 -2.05
N LEU A 222 -21.22 41.61 -2.11
CA LEU A 222 -22.04 40.50 -1.66
C LEU A 222 -21.19 39.53 -0.83
N ARG A 223 -21.72 39.11 0.32
CA ARG A 223 -21.20 38.00 1.11
C ARG A 223 -22.03 36.74 0.85
N SER A 224 -21.34 35.65 0.56
CA SER A 224 -21.84 34.30 0.78
C SER A 224 -21.10 33.69 1.97
N ARG A 225 -21.87 33.21 2.95
CA ARG A 225 -21.42 32.28 4.00
C ARG A 225 -22.58 31.32 4.30
N PRO A 226 -22.32 30.08 4.72
CA PRO A 226 -23.35 29.17 5.19
C PRO A 226 -24.15 29.81 6.35
N GLY A 227 -25.43 30.11 6.13
CA GLY A 227 -26.32 30.77 7.11
C GLY A 227 -26.39 32.31 7.05
N GLU A 228 -25.50 33.00 6.32
CA GLU A 228 -25.49 34.48 6.22
C GLU A 228 -25.66 34.97 4.77
N ALA A 229 -26.72 34.54 4.08
CA ALA A 229 -26.98 34.96 2.71
C ALA A 229 -27.38 36.45 2.62
N GLY A 230 -26.66 37.24 1.82
CA GLY A 230 -27.06 38.61 1.47
C GLY A 230 -26.57 39.71 2.42
N ALA A 231 -25.71 39.40 3.39
CA ALA A 231 -24.93 40.43 4.07
C ALA A 231 -23.99 41.15 3.07
N ALA A 232 -23.68 42.42 3.33
CA ALA A 232 -22.54 43.07 2.69
C ALA A 232 -21.25 42.64 3.43
N PRO A 233 -20.14 42.41 2.72
CA PRO A 233 -18.82 42.39 3.33
C PRO A 233 -18.54 43.69 4.10
N GLY A 234 -17.61 43.63 5.06
CA GLY A 234 -17.14 44.78 5.83
C GLY A 234 -16.62 45.93 4.95
N PRO A 235 -16.47 47.14 5.51
CA PRO A 235 -16.14 48.34 4.74
C PRO A 235 -14.86 48.15 3.93
N TRP A 236 -14.92 48.57 2.67
CA TRP A 236 -13.87 48.54 1.67
C TRP A 236 -13.94 49.83 0.85
N SER A 237 -12.86 50.19 0.16
CA SER A 237 -12.84 51.35 -0.73
C SER A 237 -12.47 50.94 -2.15
N ALA A 238 -13.04 51.64 -3.11
CA ALA A 238 -12.67 51.56 -4.51
C ALA A 238 -12.90 52.88 -5.21
N ALA A 239 -12.17 53.09 -6.30
CA ALA A 239 -12.33 54.21 -7.21
C ALA A 239 -12.10 53.74 -8.65
N ALA A 240 -12.68 54.45 -9.62
CA ALA A 240 -12.52 54.12 -11.03
C ALA A 240 -12.32 55.38 -11.87
N ARG A 241 -11.44 55.28 -12.87
CA ARG A 241 -10.99 56.41 -13.70
C ARG A 241 -11.03 56.01 -15.17
N VAL A 242 -11.63 56.87 -16.00
CA VAL A 242 -11.73 56.63 -17.45
C VAL A 242 -10.66 57.44 -18.18
N ALA A 243 -9.84 56.75 -18.98
CA ALA A 243 -8.80 57.34 -19.82
C ALA A 243 -9.22 57.35 -21.30
N ALA A 244 -8.28 57.62 -22.21
CA ALA A 244 -8.57 57.78 -23.64
C ALA A 244 -8.73 56.46 -24.41
N ALA A 245 -8.17 55.35 -23.91
CA ALA A 245 -8.19 54.03 -24.55
C ALA A 245 -8.31 52.86 -23.54
N SER A 246 -8.50 53.17 -22.26
CA SER A 246 -8.72 52.22 -21.17
C SER A 246 -9.54 52.89 -20.07
N TRP A 247 -10.05 52.10 -19.14
CA TRP A 247 -10.52 52.55 -17.85
C TRP A 247 -9.91 51.67 -16.76
N THR A 248 -9.72 52.25 -15.59
CA THR A 248 -8.98 51.63 -14.48
C THR A 248 -9.85 51.60 -13.23
N VAL A 249 -9.62 50.60 -12.40
CA VAL A 249 -10.19 50.44 -11.06
C VAL A 249 -9.05 50.27 -10.07
N GLU A 250 -9.15 50.90 -8.92
CA GLU A 250 -8.38 50.54 -7.72
C GLU A 250 -9.33 50.09 -6.61
N VAL A 251 -8.90 49.10 -5.83
CA VAL A 251 -9.66 48.53 -4.72
C VAL A 251 -8.73 48.30 -3.53
N ALA A 252 -9.16 48.70 -2.33
CA ALA A 252 -8.57 48.28 -1.05
C ALA A 252 -9.60 47.48 -0.24
N ILE A 253 -9.27 46.21 0.03
CA ILE A 253 -10.11 45.26 0.77
C ILE A 253 -9.40 44.92 2.08
N PRO A 254 -9.89 45.36 3.24
CA PRO A 254 -9.28 45.00 4.52
C PRO A 254 -9.22 43.49 4.72
N LEU A 255 -8.06 42.97 5.14
CA LEU A 255 -7.82 41.53 5.27
C LEU A 255 -8.76 40.88 6.29
N ALA A 256 -9.04 41.59 7.40
CA ALA A 256 -10.04 41.18 8.39
C ALA A 256 -11.46 41.05 7.80
N THR A 257 -11.82 41.82 6.76
CA THR A 257 -13.12 41.68 6.08
C THR A 257 -13.26 40.29 5.46
N VAL A 258 -12.20 39.74 4.87
CA VAL A 258 -12.22 38.39 4.24
C VAL A 258 -11.84 37.26 5.20
N GLY A 259 -11.65 37.54 6.49
CA GLY A 259 -11.31 36.56 7.53
C GLY A 259 -9.81 36.31 7.73
N VAL A 260 -8.97 37.29 7.40
CA VAL A 260 -7.51 37.24 7.63
C VAL A 260 -7.13 38.31 8.66
N ASP A 261 -7.10 37.94 9.94
CA ASP A 261 -6.81 38.87 11.05
C ASP A 261 -5.35 39.38 11.06
N ALA A 262 -4.42 38.55 10.56
CA ALA A 262 -3.00 38.88 10.42
C ALA A 262 -2.40 38.08 9.26
N PRO A 263 -1.91 38.73 8.17
CA PRO A 263 -1.40 38.04 7.00
C PRO A 263 -0.09 37.31 7.28
N ARG A 264 -0.01 36.02 6.98
CA ARG A 264 1.20 35.21 7.12
C ARG A 264 1.91 35.02 5.78
N ARG A 265 3.24 35.00 5.81
CA ARG A 265 4.08 34.59 4.68
C ARG A 265 3.67 33.19 4.19
N GLY A 266 3.44 33.04 2.89
CA GLY A 266 2.97 31.82 2.25
C GLY A 266 1.50 31.48 2.45
N GLN A 267 0.72 32.35 3.09
CA GLN A 267 -0.72 32.14 3.25
C GLN A 267 -1.44 32.24 1.91
N LEU A 268 -2.31 31.27 1.65
CA LEU A 268 -3.18 31.22 0.48
C LEU A 268 -4.47 32.03 0.71
N ILE A 269 -4.76 32.94 -0.21
CA ILE A 269 -6.10 33.49 -0.46
C ILE A 269 -6.53 32.97 -1.83
N GLN A 270 -7.76 32.46 -1.96
CA GLN A 270 -8.34 32.15 -3.27
C GLN A 270 -8.87 33.45 -3.88
N LEU A 271 -8.42 33.79 -5.09
CA LEU A 271 -8.80 34.99 -5.83
C LEU A 271 -9.41 34.60 -7.19
N LYS A 272 -10.46 35.32 -7.59
CA LYS A 272 -10.94 35.36 -8.98
C LYS A 272 -11.23 36.81 -9.36
N VAL A 273 -10.89 37.21 -10.57
CA VAL A 273 -11.20 38.53 -11.13
C VAL A 273 -12.03 38.35 -12.40
N GLY A 274 -13.06 39.17 -12.57
CA GLY A 274 -13.96 39.20 -13.71
C GLY A 274 -14.09 40.61 -14.29
N ARG A 275 -14.48 40.68 -15.57
CA ARG A 275 -14.97 41.89 -16.24
C ARG A 275 -16.26 41.55 -16.98
N GLU A 276 -17.30 42.37 -16.76
CA GLU A 276 -18.48 42.45 -17.62
C GLU A 276 -18.35 43.65 -18.57
N ASP A 277 -18.72 43.43 -19.84
CA ASP A 277 -18.60 44.39 -20.93
C ASP A 277 -19.89 44.35 -21.80
N PRO A 278 -20.90 45.18 -21.51
CA PRO A 278 -22.25 45.02 -22.08
C PRO A 278 -22.41 45.51 -23.54
N GLU A 279 -22.01 44.67 -24.49
CA GLU A 279 -22.17 44.86 -25.95
C GLU A 279 -23.64 44.72 -26.46
N GLY A 280 -24.55 45.53 -25.91
CA GLY A 280 -25.95 45.64 -26.33
C GLY A 280 -26.88 44.75 -25.52
N GLU A 281 -27.49 43.74 -26.16
CA GLU A 281 -28.30 42.68 -25.52
C GLU A 281 -27.44 41.50 -25.04
N ALA A 282 -26.16 41.46 -25.40
CA ALA A 282 -25.18 40.48 -24.92
C ALA A 282 -24.12 41.16 -24.04
N THR A 283 -23.50 40.40 -23.15
CA THR A 283 -22.32 40.83 -22.40
C THR A 283 -21.11 40.00 -22.83
N ALA A 284 -19.99 40.66 -23.12
CA ALA A 284 -18.70 39.99 -23.25
C ALA A 284 -18.08 39.82 -21.85
N LEU A 285 -17.75 38.59 -21.48
CA LEU A 285 -17.18 38.24 -20.18
C LEU A 285 -15.70 37.87 -20.32
N SER A 286 -14.89 38.27 -19.34
CA SER A 286 -13.50 37.80 -19.21
C SER A 286 -13.12 37.56 -17.76
N THR A 287 -12.26 36.59 -17.48
CA THR A 287 -11.89 36.22 -16.11
C THR A 287 -10.48 35.65 -15.98
N TRP A 288 -9.90 35.84 -14.78
CA TRP A 288 -8.72 35.14 -14.24
C TRP A 288 -9.12 34.43 -12.94
N PRO A 289 -8.73 33.17 -12.70
CA PRO A 289 -7.76 32.38 -13.47
C PRO A 289 -8.31 31.93 -14.83
N PRO A 290 -7.43 31.54 -15.78
CA PRO A 290 -7.84 31.11 -17.11
C PRO A 290 -8.83 29.95 -17.08
N LYS A 291 -9.75 29.90 -18.05
CA LYS A 291 -10.76 28.83 -18.23
C LYS A 291 -11.80 28.69 -17.10
N SER A 292 -11.80 29.57 -16.09
CA SER A 292 -12.75 29.50 -14.96
C SER A 292 -14.19 29.84 -15.35
N ILE A 293 -15.13 29.54 -14.44
CA ILE A 293 -16.55 29.90 -14.56
C ILE A 293 -16.80 31.32 -14.04
N TYR A 294 -17.67 32.07 -14.72
CA TYR A 294 -18.08 33.41 -14.29
C TYR A 294 -19.18 33.30 -13.22
N GLY A 295 -18.78 33.22 -11.95
CA GLY A 295 -19.69 33.14 -10.81
C GLY A 295 -19.00 32.81 -9.49
N GLY A 296 -19.61 33.18 -8.35
CA GLY A 296 -18.94 33.14 -7.04
C GLY A 296 -18.65 31.76 -6.43
N ALA A 297 -19.21 30.65 -6.93
CA ALA A 297 -19.03 29.35 -6.28
C ALA A 297 -17.64 28.72 -6.51
N GLU A 298 -17.14 28.72 -7.75
CA GLU A 298 -16.04 27.82 -8.18
C GLU A 298 -14.98 28.54 -9.03
N GLY A 299 -13.93 27.82 -9.42
CA GLY A 299 -12.94 28.30 -10.40
C GLY A 299 -12.03 29.44 -9.90
N TYR A 300 -11.53 29.36 -8.67
CA TYR A 300 -10.60 30.36 -8.11
C TYR A 300 -9.13 30.02 -8.39
N GLY A 301 -8.32 31.06 -8.55
CA GLY A 301 -6.86 30.98 -8.61
C GLY A 301 -6.24 31.13 -7.21
N ARG A 302 -4.96 30.80 -7.09
CA ARG A 302 -4.20 30.84 -5.84
C ARG A 302 -3.40 32.13 -5.72
N LEU A 303 -3.72 32.96 -4.74
CA LEU A 303 -2.95 34.15 -4.38
C LEU A 303 -2.15 33.88 -3.10
N TYR A 304 -0.83 33.80 -3.20
CA TYR A 304 0.06 33.53 -2.08
C TYR A 304 0.68 34.81 -1.52
N LEU A 305 0.54 35.07 -0.21
CA LEU A 305 1.15 36.26 0.39
C LEU A 305 2.68 36.13 0.52
N GLU A 306 3.42 37.11 0.00
CA GLU A 306 4.89 37.23 -0.11
C GLU A 306 5.67 36.18 -0.92
N THR A 307 5.23 34.92 -0.97
CA THR A 307 5.92 33.84 -1.71
C THR A 307 5.01 32.63 -1.87
N ALA A 308 5.18 31.86 -2.94
CA ALA A 308 4.56 30.55 -3.09
C ALA A 308 5.37 29.42 -2.40
N ASN A 309 6.51 29.71 -1.77
CA ASN A 309 7.39 28.73 -1.15
C ASN A 309 7.73 29.08 0.31
N VAL A 310 7.24 28.28 1.25
CA VAL A 310 7.53 28.44 2.70
C VAL A 310 8.81 27.74 3.17
N LEU A 311 9.53 27.04 2.30
CA LEU A 311 10.87 26.53 2.60
C LEU A 311 11.89 27.68 2.65
N ALA A 312 12.71 27.71 3.69
CA ALA A 312 13.91 28.54 3.71
C ALA A 312 15.04 27.83 2.94
N ASN A 313 15.84 28.59 2.19
CA ASN A 313 16.97 28.08 1.41
C ASN A 313 16.63 26.85 0.52
N PRO A 314 15.59 26.91 -0.34
CA PRO A 314 15.04 25.76 -1.06
C PRO A 314 15.95 25.18 -2.15
N ASP A 315 16.95 25.94 -2.59
CA ASP A 315 18.00 25.55 -3.55
C ASP A 315 19.33 25.19 -2.85
N MET A 316 19.39 25.31 -1.53
CA MET A 316 20.59 25.17 -0.69
C MET A 316 21.74 26.15 -1.00
N ALA A 317 21.47 27.26 -1.71
CA ALA A 317 22.51 28.22 -2.11
C ALA A 317 23.02 29.10 -0.96
N GLU A 318 22.19 29.44 0.03
CA GLU A 318 22.61 30.23 1.19
C GLU A 318 23.50 29.39 2.13
N GLN A 319 24.66 29.94 2.52
CA GLN A 319 25.54 29.37 3.53
C GLN A 319 25.77 30.32 4.70
N ARG A 320 25.85 29.77 5.91
CA ARG A 320 26.25 30.46 7.14
C ARG A 320 27.35 29.65 7.82
N ASP A 321 28.43 30.30 8.23
CA ASP A 321 29.61 29.68 8.88
C ASP A 321 30.17 28.44 8.13
N GLY A 322 30.12 28.46 6.80
CA GLY A 322 30.59 27.38 5.92
C GLY A 322 29.66 26.16 5.84
N ARG A 323 28.38 26.31 6.21
CA ARG A 323 27.35 25.25 6.15
C ARG A 323 26.11 25.77 5.44
N ILE A 324 25.40 24.88 4.74
CA ILE A 324 24.08 25.19 4.12
C ILE A 324 23.12 25.69 5.21
N ALA A 325 22.50 26.85 5.00
CA ALA A 325 21.56 27.44 5.95
C ALA A 325 20.20 26.71 5.96
N ALA A 326 19.47 26.81 7.07
CA ALA A 326 18.12 26.26 7.31
C ALA A 326 17.94 24.72 7.26
N TRP A 327 18.86 23.96 6.65
CA TRP A 327 18.78 22.50 6.55
C TRP A 327 19.58 21.78 7.65
N GLY A 328 18.96 20.76 8.26
CA GLY A 328 19.57 19.80 9.16
C GLY A 328 19.84 18.45 8.47
N TRP A 329 20.69 17.63 9.09
CA TRP A 329 21.27 16.42 8.50
C TRP A 329 21.33 15.29 9.53
N ARG A 330 21.45 14.03 9.09
CA ARG A 330 21.84 12.90 9.94
C ARG A 330 23.35 12.68 9.78
N GLN A 331 24.09 12.57 10.89
CA GLN A 331 25.56 12.46 10.89
C GLN A 331 26.21 13.61 10.07
N ASP A 332 27.32 13.34 9.38
CA ASP A 332 28.10 14.33 8.62
C ASP A 332 27.66 14.47 7.13
N ASP A 333 26.45 14.00 6.80
CA ASP A 333 25.93 13.90 5.42
C ASP A 333 25.79 15.24 4.68
N ALA A 334 25.93 16.38 5.37
CA ALA A 334 25.92 17.72 4.77
C ALA A 334 26.93 17.90 3.62
N GLY A 335 28.02 17.12 3.61
CA GLY A 335 29.02 17.14 2.53
C GLY A 335 28.57 16.46 1.23
N LEU A 336 27.45 15.74 1.22
CA LEU A 336 26.86 15.10 0.04
C LEU A 336 25.92 16.04 -0.74
N PHE A 337 25.63 17.24 -0.19
CA PHE A 337 24.67 18.17 -0.76
C PHE A 337 25.36 19.49 -1.13
N SER A 338 25.02 20.02 -2.29
CA SER A 338 25.52 21.30 -2.78
C SER A 338 24.50 21.99 -3.67
N SER A 339 24.67 23.29 -3.88
CA SER A 339 23.86 24.06 -4.84
C SER A 339 24.69 24.33 -6.09
N VAL A 340 24.15 24.01 -7.27
CA VAL A 340 24.83 24.11 -8.56
C VAL A 340 23.92 24.76 -9.61
N GLU A 341 24.51 25.20 -10.73
CA GLU A 341 23.75 25.67 -11.89
C GLU A 341 23.57 24.52 -12.90
N ASP A 342 22.34 24.25 -13.32
CA ASP A 342 21.98 23.33 -14.41
C ASP A 342 20.95 23.97 -15.35
N ASP A 343 21.22 23.94 -16.66
CA ASP A 343 20.41 24.62 -17.71
C ASP A 343 19.96 26.06 -17.31
N GLY A 344 20.88 26.83 -16.71
CA GLY A 344 20.64 28.20 -16.23
C GLY A 344 19.73 28.33 -15.01
N ARG A 345 19.46 27.23 -14.28
CA ARG A 345 18.67 27.19 -13.04
C ARG A 345 19.56 26.82 -11.86
N GLN A 346 19.29 27.40 -10.70
CA GLN A 346 19.89 26.94 -9.44
C GLN A 346 19.19 25.64 -8.99
N VAL A 347 19.95 24.59 -8.72
CA VAL A 347 19.44 23.26 -8.33
C VAL A 347 20.27 22.66 -7.20
N ILE A 348 19.65 21.82 -6.37
CA ILE A 348 20.37 21.00 -5.39
C ILE A 348 21.01 19.84 -6.14
N ARG A 349 22.33 19.64 -6.01
CA ARG A 349 22.99 18.36 -6.29
C ARG A 349 23.12 17.56 -5.01
N PHE A 350 22.67 16.31 -5.03
CA PHE A 350 22.85 15.32 -3.99
C PHE A 350 23.67 14.14 -4.52
N ASP A 351 24.81 13.90 -3.90
CA ASP A 351 25.70 12.76 -4.16
C ASP A 351 25.16 11.52 -3.41
N ALA A 352 24.13 10.90 -3.96
CA ALA A 352 23.32 9.89 -3.26
C ALA A 352 24.16 8.65 -2.88
N PRO A 353 24.30 8.31 -1.59
CA PRO A 353 25.30 7.37 -1.11
C PRO A 353 24.85 5.90 -1.11
N GLY A 354 23.62 5.57 -1.51
CA GLY A 354 23.07 4.21 -1.47
C GLY A 354 23.15 3.61 -0.08
N ARG A 355 22.64 4.39 0.88
CA ARG A 355 22.38 4.06 2.28
C ARG A 355 21.43 5.09 2.85
N TYR A 356 20.83 4.86 4.02
CA TYR A 356 20.03 5.90 4.68
C TYR A 356 20.83 7.22 4.82
N SER A 357 20.36 8.26 4.14
CA SER A 357 20.96 9.60 4.12
C SER A 357 19.87 10.64 3.87
N VAL A 358 19.87 11.76 4.61
CA VAL A 358 18.78 12.74 4.60
C VAL A 358 19.20 14.20 4.78
N ALA A 359 18.58 15.07 3.98
CA ALA A 359 18.36 16.49 4.30
C ALA A 359 17.02 16.63 5.00
N GLN A 360 16.90 17.49 6.02
CA GLN A 360 15.62 17.76 6.66
C GLN A 360 15.43 19.23 7.11
N GLN A 361 14.20 19.74 7.00
CA GLN A 361 13.81 21.07 7.47
C GLN A 361 12.51 20.98 8.27
N GLY A 362 12.52 21.50 9.50
CA GLY A 362 11.33 21.60 10.35
C GLY A 362 10.60 22.92 10.09
N LEU A 363 9.30 22.85 9.79
CA LEU A 363 8.44 23.99 9.50
C LEU A 363 7.29 24.09 10.51
N ARG A 364 6.87 25.33 10.79
CA ARG A 364 5.62 25.62 11.49
C ARG A 364 4.65 26.31 10.53
N LEU A 365 3.81 25.48 9.93
CA LEU A 365 2.81 25.84 8.94
C LEU A 365 1.51 26.31 9.61
N ILE A 366 0.51 26.67 8.81
CA ILE A 366 -0.84 26.94 9.31
C ILE A 366 -1.46 25.61 9.78
N PRO A 367 -1.97 25.49 11.02
CA PRO A 367 -2.66 24.28 11.49
C PRO A 367 -3.93 23.97 10.71
N ASN A 368 -4.30 22.69 10.63
CA ASN A 368 -5.48 22.18 9.95
C ASN A 368 -5.63 22.61 8.47
N ALA A 369 -4.51 22.88 7.79
CA ALA A 369 -4.46 23.25 6.39
C ALA A 369 -3.80 22.15 5.54
N LEU A 370 -4.07 22.17 4.23
CA LEU A 370 -3.43 21.30 3.24
C LEU A 370 -2.23 22.04 2.62
N TYR A 371 -1.13 21.33 2.39
CA TYR A 371 0.05 21.83 1.68
C TYR A 371 0.47 20.86 0.59
N ARG A 372 1.09 21.39 -0.47
CA ARG A 372 1.73 20.65 -1.55
C ARG A 372 3.23 20.75 -1.40
N LEU A 373 3.93 19.63 -1.59
CA LEU A 373 5.39 19.55 -1.74
C LEU A 373 5.68 19.13 -3.19
N ASP A 374 6.24 20.04 -4.00
CA ASP A 374 6.53 19.80 -5.41
C ASP A 374 7.99 20.12 -5.78
N ALA A 375 8.55 19.36 -6.73
CA ALA A 375 9.91 19.55 -7.26
C ALA A 375 10.08 18.87 -8.63
N ARG A 376 11.25 19.04 -9.26
CA ARG A 376 11.67 18.23 -10.41
C ARG A 376 12.97 17.48 -10.10
N VAL A 377 13.05 16.20 -10.47
CA VAL A 377 14.19 15.32 -10.15
C VAL A 377 14.71 14.57 -11.38
N THR A 378 16.02 14.61 -11.59
CA THR A 378 16.78 13.81 -12.57
C THR A 378 18.04 13.24 -11.89
N GLY A 379 18.59 12.11 -12.35
CA GLY A 379 19.78 11.54 -11.72
C GLY A 379 19.98 10.04 -11.90
N GLN A 380 21.13 9.56 -11.42
CA GLN A 380 21.56 8.16 -11.48
C GLN A 380 20.95 7.28 -10.36
N ALA A 381 20.49 7.89 -9.28
CA ALA A 381 19.85 7.22 -8.15
C ALA A 381 18.39 7.67 -7.96
N SER A 382 17.63 6.87 -7.22
CA SER A 382 16.34 7.29 -6.66
C SER A 382 16.57 8.16 -5.42
N VAL A 383 15.65 9.09 -5.20
CA VAL A 383 15.49 9.85 -3.95
C VAL A 383 14.01 9.93 -3.59
N TYR A 384 13.72 10.06 -2.30
CA TYR A 384 12.38 10.38 -1.82
C TYR A 384 12.26 11.84 -1.38
N LEU A 385 11.09 12.43 -1.64
CA LEU A 385 10.61 13.64 -1.00
C LEU A 385 9.51 13.24 -0.01
N ARG A 386 9.57 13.74 1.22
CA ARG A 386 8.66 13.34 2.30
C ARG A 386 8.27 14.52 3.18
N ALA A 387 7.01 14.54 3.58
CA ALA A 387 6.51 15.35 4.69
C ALA A 387 6.07 14.43 5.84
N ARG A 388 6.35 14.79 7.09
CA ARG A 388 5.77 14.15 8.28
C ARG A 388 5.01 15.16 9.13
N THR A 389 3.79 14.83 9.52
CA THR A 389 2.91 15.65 10.36
C THR A 389 2.14 14.76 11.34
N ALA A 390 1.73 15.30 12.50
CA ALA A 390 0.84 14.62 13.45
C ALA A 390 -0.57 15.18 13.34
N ARG A 391 -1.61 14.33 13.39
CA ARG A 391 -3.01 14.78 13.29
C ARG A 391 -3.41 15.59 14.52
N ARG A 392 -3.23 15.02 15.72
CA ARG A 392 -3.38 15.73 17.00
C ARG A 392 -2.06 15.84 17.77
N ARG A 393 -2.05 16.69 18.79
CA ARG A 393 -0.89 16.86 19.68
C ARG A 393 -0.66 15.63 20.56
N GLY A 394 0.38 14.86 20.25
CA GLY A 394 0.77 13.65 21.00
C GLY A 394 0.37 12.34 20.32
N GLU A 395 -0.25 12.39 19.15
CA GLU A 395 -0.36 11.25 18.24
C GLU A 395 0.93 11.08 17.40
N ASP A 396 1.13 9.88 16.86
CA ASP A 396 2.27 9.59 15.98
C ASP A 396 2.23 10.39 14.66
N THR A 397 3.41 10.62 14.09
CA THR A 397 3.52 11.36 12.81
C THR A 397 3.24 10.46 11.62
N THR A 398 2.22 10.80 10.82
CA THR A 398 1.99 10.20 9.50
C THR A 398 3.06 10.69 8.52
N ALA A 399 3.50 9.83 7.60
CA ALA A 399 4.50 10.17 6.59
C ALA A 399 3.91 10.10 5.16
N TYR A 400 3.93 11.23 4.46
CA TYR A 400 3.53 11.38 3.06
C TYR A 400 4.80 11.36 2.23
N THR A 401 4.93 10.48 1.24
CA THR A 401 6.19 10.22 0.51
C THR A 401 5.95 10.06 -0.98
N VAL A 402 6.81 10.65 -1.81
CA VAL A 402 6.91 10.37 -3.25
C VAL A 402 8.37 10.07 -3.61
N ASN A 403 8.60 9.12 -4.52
CA ASN A 403 9.93 8.67 -4.95
C ASN A 403 10.19 9.06 -6.41
N SER A 404 11.43 9.42 -6.77
CA SER A 404 11.87 9.39 -8.17
C SER A 404 12.21 7.97 -8.61
N ARG A 405 12.42 7.78 -9.91
CA ARG A 405 13.23 6.67 -10.44
C ARG A 405 14.53 7.25 -11.04
N PRO A 406 15.61 6.46 -11.19
CA PRO A 406 16.76 6.87 -11.99
C PRO A 406 16.33 7.30 -13.40
N SER A 407 16.80 8.45 -13.87
CA SER A 407 16.36 9.08 -15.11
C SER A 407 17.40 10.06 -15.64
N ALA A 408 17.50 10.18 -16.96
CA ALA A 408 18.24 11.27 -17.61
C ALA A 408 17.40 12.56 -17.73
N GLU A 409 16.07 12.47 -17.59
CA GLU A 409 15.14 13.59 -17.72
C GLU A 409 14.49 13.97 -16.39
N TYR A 410 14.19 15.27 -16.23
CA TYR A 410 13.55 15.84 -15.05
C TYR A 410 12.07 15.41 -14.90
N GLN A 411 11.86 14.33 -14.14
CA GLN A 411 10.55 13.90 -13.64
C GLN A 411 9.96 15.00 -12.74
N LYS A 412 8.66 15.28 -12.83
CA LYS A 412 7.97 16.09 -11.80
C LYS A 412 7.60 15.17 -10.64
N LEU A 413 8.00 15.54 -9.43
CA LEU A 413 7.49 14.96 -8.19
C LEU A 413 6.52 15.94 -7.54
N GLU A 414 5.47 15.41 -6.94
CA GLU A 414 4.41 16.17 -6.28
C GLU A 414 3.83 15.26 -5.19
N LEU A 415 3.57 15.81 -4.01
CA LEU A 415 2.68 15.20 -3.02
C LEU A 415 1.86 16.24 -2.28
N THR A 416 0.75 15.84 -1.66
CA THR A 416 -0.05 16.69 -0.75
C THR A 416 -0.14 16.12 0.66
N PHE A 417 -0.08 16.99 1.67
CA PHE A 417 -0.09 16.60 3.08
C PHE A 417 -0.87 17.61 3.97
N PRO A 418 -1.68 17.13 4.94
CA PRO A 418 -2.33 17.98 5.94
C PRO A 418 -1.40 18.25 7.14
N THR A 419 -1.58 19.40 7.80
CA THR A 419 -0.69 19.87 8.89
C THR A 419 -1.15 19.55 10.32
N GLY A 420 -2.39 19.08 10.49
CA GLY A 420 -2.97 18.73 11.78
C GLY A 420 -3.11 19.91 12.75
N GLU A 421 -3.50 19.60 14.00
CA GLU A 421 -3.80 20.60 15.03
C GLU A 421 -2.59 21.46 15.46
N THR A 422 -1.36 20.96 15.26
CA THR A 422 -0.12 21.65 15.68
C THR A 422 0.43 22.59 14.61
N GLY A 423 0.15 22.33 13.33
CA GLY A 423 0.83 22.99 12.21
C GLY A 423 2.29 22.55 12.01
N GLU A 424 2.77 21.54 12.74
CA GLU A 424 4.18 21.15 12.76
C GLU A 424 4.48 20.09 11.69
N ALA A 425 5.43 20.40 10.80
CA ALA A 425 5.80 19.54 9.68
C ALA A 425 7.32 19.34 9.61
N LEU A 426 7.76 18.10 9.40
CA LEU A 426 9.16 17.78 9.10
C LEU A 426 9.27 17.37 7.63
N ILE A 427 10.03 18.15 6.87
CA ILE A 427 10.25 17.97 5.44
C ILE A 427 11.59 17.28 5.24
N ILE A 428 11.64 16.27 4.38
CA ILE A 428 12.80 15.38 4.22
C ILE A 428 13.06 15.13 2.74
N ILE A 429 14.31 15.30 2.32
CA ILE A 429 14.88 14.76 1.08
C ILE A 429 15.76 13.58 1.50
N GLY A 430 15.66 12.41 0.86
CA GLY A 430 16.50 11.28 1.27
C GLY A 430 16.79 10.24 0.21
N ASN A 431 17.74 9.37 0.55
CA ASN A 431 18.16 8.17 -0.19
C ASN A 431 18.28 7.01 0.81
N THR A 432 18.12 5.77 0.34
CA THR A 432 18.30 4.51 1.09
C THR A 432 19.07 3.49 0.25
N GLU A 433 19.38 2.33 0.82
CA GLU A 433 20.12 1.23 0.19
C GLU A 433 19.45 0.81 -1.14
N GLY A 434 18.14 0.49 -1.10
CA GLY A 434 17.34 0.12 -2.27
C GLY A 434 17.05 1.25 -3.27
N GLN A 435 17.57 2.46 -3.04
CA GLN A 435 17.44 3.58 -3.96
C GLN A 435 18.70 3.84 -4.81
N GLY A 436 19.78 3.08 -4.60
CA GLY A 436 20.98 3.11 -5.43
C GLY A 436 21.91 4.31 -5.16
N ARG A 437 22.97 4.41 -5.98
CA ARG A 437 24.10 5.35 -5.82
C ARG A 437 24.31 6.21 -7.07
N GLY A 438 24.67 7.48 -6.88
CA GLY A 438 25.08 8.39 -7.94
C GLY A 438 24.59 9.83 -7.77
N GLU A 439 24.93 10.70 -8.71
CA GLU A 439 24.50 12.12 -8.67
C GLU A 439 23.01 12.25 -8.99
N VAL A 440 22.31 13.08 -8.19
CA VAL A 440 20.90 13.43 -8.35
C VAL A 440 20.74 14.95 -8.27
N PHE A 441 19.93 15.51 -9.17
CA PHE A 441 19.68 16.95 -9.27
C PHE A 441 18.20 17.25 -9.00
N ILE A 442 17.93 18.14 -8.05
CA ILE A 442 16.58 18.52 -7.59
C ILE A 442 16.38 20.01 -7.87
N ALA A 443 15.46 20.32 -8.77
CA ALA A 443 15.15 21.67 -9.23
C ALA A 443 13.78 22.15 -8.72
N GLY A 444 13.69 23.40 -8.28
CA GLY A 444 12.42 24.05 -7.94
C GLY A 444 11.68 23.44 -6.74
N LEU A 445 12.41 22.94 -5.74
CA LEU A 445 11.84 22.36 -4.52
C LEU A 445 10.98 23.39 -3.76
N ARG A 446 9.67 23.13 -3.67
CA ARG A 446 8.67 24.06 -3.14
C ARG A 446 7.74 23.39 -2.15
N ILE A 447 7.37 24.13 -1.10
CA ILE A 447 6.16 23.87 -0.32
C ILE A 447 5.23 25.08 -0.41
N ALA A 448 4.05 24.84 -0.95
CA ALA A 448 2.97 25.81 -1.12
C ALA A 448 1.74 25.37 -0.31
N GLN A 449 0.97 26.31 0.24
CA GLN A 449 -0.36 25.98 0.77
C GLN A 449 -1.28 25.58 -0.40
N GLU A 450 -2.12 24.56 -0.22
CA GLU A 450 -3.08 24.10 -1.22
C GLU A 450 -4.50 24.24 -0.66
N VAL A 451 -5.52 24.27 -1.53
CA VAL A 451 -6.91 24.36 -1.06
C VAL A 451 -7.34 23.01 -0.51
N SER A 452 -7.71 22.99 0.78
CA SER A 452 -8.34 21.84 1.44
C SER A 452 -9.85 21.88 1.24
N PHE A 453 -10.48 20.74 0.95
CA PHE A 453 -11.93 20.60 0.94
C PHE A 453 -12.37 19.41 1.81
N ASP A 454 -13.59 19.46 2.36
CA ASP A 454 -14.18 18.29 3.00
C ASP A 454 -14.51 17.20 1.97
N ALA A 455 -15.03 17.61 0.81
CA ALA A 455 -15.31 16.73 -0.31
C ALA A 455 -15.02 17.37 -1.68
N ASP A 456 -14.61 16.56 -2.65
CA ASP A 456 -14.35 16.95 -4.06
C ASP A 456 -15.36 16.26 -5.01
N GLY A 457 -15.55 16.84 -6.19
CA GLY A 457 -16.53 16.41 -7.20
C GLY A 457 -18.00 16.66 -6.82
N PRO A 458 -18.96 16.44 -7.72
CA PRO A 458 -20.37 16.74 -7.50
C PRO A 458 -21.03 15.82 -6.45
N ALA A 459 -21.97 16.37 -5.68
CA ALA A 459 -22.83 15.63 -4.75
C ALA A 459 -24.22 15.35 -5.37
N ILE A 460 -24.96 14.37 -4.84
CA ILE A 460 -26.25 13.96 -5.41
C ILE A 460 -27.29 15.06 -5.17
N ALA A 461 -27.92 15.58 -6.22
CA ALA A 461 -28.90 16.66 -6.09
C ALA A 461 -30.15 16.20 -5.32
N LEU A 462 -30.44 16.86 -4.19
CA LEU A 462 -31.58 16.58 -3.32
C LEU A 462 -32.47 17.82 -3.24
N LYS A 463 -33.48 17.88 -4.09
CA LYS A 463 -34.41 19.02 -4.16
C LYS A 463 -35.48 18.91 -3.07
N PRO A 464 -36.04 20.04 -2.61
CA PRO A 464 -37.30 20.06 -1.86
C PRO A 464 -38.44 19.34 -2.61
N ASP A 465 -39.20 18.54 -1.88
CA ASP A 465 -40.43 17.86 -2.28
C ASP A 465 -40.32 16.85 -3.46
N GLU A 466 -39.12 16.60 -3.99
CA GLU A 466 -38.81 15.50 -4.93
C GLU A 466 -37.98 14.41 -4.21
N PRO A 467 -38.55 13.22 -3.90
CA PRO A 467 -37.81 12.13 -3.26
C PRO A 467 -36.72 11.54 -4.17
N VAL A 468 -35.57 11.20 -3.60
CA VAL A 468 -34.41 10.66 -4.36
C VAL A 468 -33.99 9.31 -3.76
N VAL A 469 -34.15 8.24 -4.54
CA VAL A 469 -33.60 6.92 -4.19
C VAL A 469 -32.12 6.86 -4.55
N VAL A 470 -31.29 6.36 -3.64
CA VAL A 470 -29.88 6.03 -3.88
C VAL A 470 -29.63 4.63 -3.34
N ARG A 471 -29.09 3.73 -4.17
CA ARG A 471 -28.68 2.36 -3.81
C ARG A 471 -27.17 2.25 -3.74
N LYS A 472 -26.61 1.68 -2.67
CA LYS A 472 -25.23 1.15 -2.66
C LYS A 472 -25.26 -0.26 -3.24
N LEU A 473 -24.41 -0.50 -4.23
CA LEU A 473 -24.32 -1.79 -4.92
C LEU A 473 -23.39 -2.72 -4.14
N LEU A 474 -23.83 -3.95 -3.88
CA LEU A 474 -23.05 -4.96 -3.17
C LEU A 474 -21.79 -5.34 -3.99
N VAL A 475 -20.66 -5.45 -3.30
CA VAL A 475 -19.41 -5.96 -3.86
C VAL A 475 -19.35 -7.48 -3.69
N ALA A 476 -19.08 -8.19 -4.79
CA ALA A 476 -18.93 -9.64 -4.81
C ALA A 476 -17.46 -10.08 -4.58
N ASP A 477 -16.50 -9.30 -5.08
CA ASP A 477 -15.06 -9.57 -4.98
C ASP A 477 -14.27 -8.25 -5.02
N CYS A 478 -13.20 -8.16 -4.25
CA CYS A 478 -12.34 -6.98 -4.13
C CYS A 478 -10.89 -7.42 -3.97
N ARG A 479 -9.98 -6.98 -4.85
CA ARG A 479 -8.59 -7.49 -4.92
C ARG A 479 -7.55 -6.39 -5.10
N ALA A 480 -6.44 -6.49 -4.38
CA ALA A 480 -5.19 -5.81 -4.72
C ALA A 480 -4.38 -6.73 -5.64
N LEU A 481 -4.10 -6.28 -6.87
CA LEU A 481 -3.70 -7.15 -7.98
C LEU A 481 -4.58 -8.41 -8.04
N ARG A 482 -4.03 -9.57 -7.66
CA ARG A 482 -4.70 -10.87 -7.67
C ARG A 482 -5.23 -11.33 -6.31
N GLY A 483 -4.86 -10.69 -5.19
CA GLY A 483 -5.23 -11.12 -3.84
C GLY A 483 -6.38 -10.33 -3.22
N PHE A 484 -7.29 -11.03 -2.53
CA PHE A 484 -8.49 -10.45 -1.91
C PHE A 484 -8.18 -9.45 -0.77
N VAL A 485 -8.77 -8.26 -0.83
CA VAL A 485 -8.67 -7.22 0.22
C VAL A 485 -10.06 -6.64 0.51
N ALA A 486 -10.57 -6.81 1.74
CA ALA A 486 -11.94 -6.41 2.08
C ALA A 486 -12.09 -4.96 2.53
N ALA A 487 -11.10 -4.43 3.26
CA ALA A 487 -11.20 -3.11 3.91
C ALA A 487 -11.71 -1.98 3.00
N PRO A 488 -11.25 -1.81 1.73
CA PRO A 488 -11.73 -0.72 0.87
C PRO A 488 -13.22 -0.76 0.52
N VAL A 489 -13.97 -1.80 0.90
CA VAL A 489 -15.39 -2.00 0.58
C VAL A 489 -16.24 -2.45 1.79
N ASP A 490 -15.63 -2.66 2.96
CA ASP A 490 -16.33 -3.15 4.16
C ASP A 490 -17.04 -2.03 4.97
N GLY A 491 -16.77 -0.77 4.63
CA GLY A 491 -17.42 0.40 5.21
C GLY A 491 -16.77 0.98 6.46
N ARG A 492 -15.54 0.57 6.83
CA ARG A 492 -14.74 1.25 7.87
C ARG A 492 -13.93 2.42 7.31
N PHE A 493 -13.38 3.22 8.22
CA PHE A 493 -12.26 4.15 7.94
C PHE A 493 -11.05 3.87 8.85
N ASP A 494 -11.07 2.73 9.55
CA ASP A 494 -10.09 2.29 10.54
C ASP A 494 -10.03 0.75 10.64
N SER A 495 -10.04 0.06 9.49
CA SER A 495 -9.81 -1.40 9.37
C SER A 495 -8.44 -1.79 9.93
N TYR A 496 -8.23 -3.08 10.22
CA TYR A 496 -7.03 -3.52 10.94
C TYR A 496 -6.05 -4.30 10.07
N ASP A 497 -4.77 -4.17 10.40
CA ASP A 497 -3.75 -5.14 10.01
C ASP A 497 -3.61 -6.23 11.08
N TRP A 498 -2.80 -7.26 10.82
CA TRP A 498 -2.54 -8.38 11.72
C TRP A 498 -2.06 -7.99 13.13
N ASN A 499 -1.52 -6.78 13.28
CA ASN A 499 -1.03 -6.22 14.54
C ASN A 499 -2.04 -5.23 15.21
N MET A 500 -3.29 -5.18 14.74
CA MET A 500 -4.35 -4.24 15.15
C MET A 500 -4.03 -2.75 14.89
N GLY A 501 -2.97 -2.43 14.14
CA GLY A 501 -2.76 -1.12 13.54
C GLY A 501 -3.77 -0.84 12.44
N VAL A 502 -3.98 0.44 12.09
CA VAL A 502 -4.94 0.82 11.05
C VAL A 502 -4.41 0.50 9.64
N TRP A 503 -5.25 -0.13 8.82
CA TRP A 503 -4.97 -0.60 7.47
C TRP A 503 -5.95 -0.01 6.44
N GLU A 504 -5.42 0.49 5.33
CA GLU A 504 -6.16 1.17 4.26
C GLU A 504 -5.37 0.98 2.95
N TYR A 505 -6.03 0.79 1.80
CA TYR A 505 -5.30 0.50 0.57
C TYR A 505 -4.46 1.73 0.13
N GLY A 506 -3.17 1.49 -0.10
CA GLY A 506 -2.18 2.52 -0.46
C GLY A 506 -1.14 2.88 0.62
N MET A 507 -1.12 2.25 1.81
CA MET A 507 0.03 2.48 2.73
C MET A 507 1.28 1.69 2.31
N PRO A 508 2.50 2.21 2.55
CA PRO A 508 3.72 1.40 2.51
C PRO A 508 3.66 0.31 3.58
N GLY A 509 3.86 -0.95 3.19
CA GLY A 509 3.75 -2.10 4.09
C GLY A 509 2.32 -2.50 4.45
N ALA A 510 1.28 -1.87 3.87
CA ALA A 510 -0.09 -2.34 4.04
C ALA A 510 -0.32 -3.62 3.21
N GLY A 511 -0.24 -4.77 3.89
CA GLY A 511 -0.65 -6.06 3.34
C GLY A 511 -1.48 -6.88 4.31
N ALA A 512 -2.80 -6.63 4.36
CA ALA A 512 -3.75 -7.44 5.12
C ALA A 512 -3.99 -8.76 4.36
N GLY A 513 -3.01 -9.68 4.44
CA GLY A 513 -2.94 -10.92 3.66
C GLY A 513 -2.53 -10.76 2.18
N VAL A 514 -2.25 -9.52 1.73
CA VAL A 514 -1.94 -9.22 0.32
C VAL A 514 -0.95 -8.06 0.17
N GLY A 515 0.30 -8.36 -0.15
CA GLY A 515 1.32 -7.41 -0.60
C GLY A 515 2.17 -7.99 -1.74
N TYR A 516 2.34 -7.23 -2.83
CA TYR A 516 3.19 -7.60 -3.96
C TYR A 516 4.26 -6.53 -4.22
N SER A 517 5.50 -6.94 -4.46
CA SER A 517 6.58 -6.10 -4.97
C SER A 517 6.29 -5.71 -6.42
N TYR A 518 5.69 -6.64 -7.18
CA TYR A 518 5.19 -6.40 -8.53
C TYR A 518 4.29 -5.16 -8.63
N ARG A 519 4.58 -4.28 -9.59
CA ARG A 519 3.89 -3.00 -9.82
C ARG A 519 3.78 -2.09 -8.58
N GLN A 520 4.52 -2.34 -7.49
CA GLN A 520 4.35 -1.68 -6.19
C GLN A 520 2.93 -1.83 -5.62
N ASN A 521 2.27 -2.97 -5.88
CA ASN A 521 0.88 -3.30 -5.51
C ASN A 521 -0.20 -2.36 -6.10
N ASP A 522 0.11 -1.57 -7.14
CA ASP A 522 -0.88 -0.74 -7.86
C ASP A 522 -1.86 -1.60 -8.66
N GLY A 523 -3.14 -1.26 -8.57
CA GLY A 523 -4.27 -2.07 -9.05
C GLY A 523 -5.17 -2.55 -7.90
N LEU A 524 -6.26 -1.82 -7.64
CA LEU A 524 -7.37 -2.27 -6.78
C LEU A 524 -8.62 -2.52 -7.62
N HIS A 525 -9.09 -3.76 -7.63
CA HIS A 525 -10.12 -4.27 -8.55
C HIS A 525 -11.37 -4.66 -7.79
N ILE A 526 -12.52 -4.19 -8.23
CA ILE A 526 -13.80 -4.39 -7.57
C ILE A 526 -14.79 -4.97 -8.59
N THR A 527 -15.41 -6.09 -8.23
CA THR A 527 -16.49 -6.72 -8.99
C THR A 527 -17.80 -6.57 -8.22
N LEU A 528 -18.79 -5.92 -8.83
CA LEU A 528 -20.13 -5.74 -8.25
C LEU A 528 -21.01 -6.98 -8.47
N ALA A 529 -21.91 -7.25 -7.53
CA ALA A 529 -22.88 -8.33 -7.61
C ALA A 529 -24.12 -7.99 -8.48
N ASP A 530 -24.28 -6.73 -8.89
CA ASP A 530 -25.45 -6.21 -9.60
C ASP A 530 -25.06 -5.69 -11.00
N GLU A 531 -25.59 -6.33 -12.05
CA GLU A 531 -25.31 -6.01 -13.46
C GLU A 531 -26.01 -4.73 -13.98
N GLY A 532 -26.93 -4.13 -13.22
CA GLY A 532 -27.80 -3.02 -13.65
C GLY A 532 -27.14 -1.65 -13.77
N GLY A 533 -25.80 -1.58 -13.74
CA GLY A 533 -24.98 -0.38 -13.95
C GLY A 533 -24.89 0.60 -12.76
N VAL A 534 -23.94 1.54 -12.87
CA VAL A 534 -23.52 2.50 -11.84
C VAL A 534 -23.75 3.94 -12.32
N ASP A 535 -24.28 4.80 -11.46
CA ASP A 535 -24.47 6.23 -11.74
C ASP A 535 -23.44 7.13 -11.03
N ALA A 536 -22.92 6.69 -9.88
CA ALA A 536 -21.93 7.44 -9.11
C ALA A 536 -20.96 6.55 -8.32
N VAL A 537 -19.80 7.07 -7.97
CA VAL A 537 -18.80 6.42 -7.10
C VAL A 537 -18.29 7.43 -6.07
N ILE A 538 -18.15 6.99 -4.83
CA ILE A 538 -17.56 7.76 -3.73
C ILE A 538 -16.34 6.99 -3.21
N ILE A 539 -15.19 7.67 -3.07
CA ILE A 539 -14.01 7.16 -2.35
C ILE A 539 -13.66 8.05 -1.16
N ARG A 540 -13.12 7.45 -0.09
CA ARG A 540 -12.79 8.13 1.18
C ARG A 540 -11.35 7.85 1.63
N GLN A 541 -10.80 8.79 2.40
CA GLN A 541 -9.36 8.98 2.74
C GLN A 541 -8.51 9.55 1.60
N GLY A 542 -9.17 10.17 0.63
CA GLY A 542 -8.56 11.18 -0.24
C GLY A 542 -7.43 10.71 -1.14
N ALA A 543 -7.44 9.46 -1.62
CA ALA A 543 -6.53 9.02 -2.67
C ALA A 543 -6.63 9.88 -3.94
N ARG A 544 -5.48 10.12 -4.57
CA ARG A 544 -5.34 10.53 -5.97
C ARG A 544 -5.19 9.26 -6.81
N VAL A 545 -6.19 8.96 -7.64
CA VAL A 545 -6.28 7.64 -8.30
C VAL A 545 -7.19 7.69 -9.52
N LYS A 546 -6.90 6.87 -10.53
CA LYS A 546 -7.73 6.74 -11.76
C LYS A 546 -8.68 5.57 -11.64
N LEU A 547 -9.96 5.81 -11.91
CA LEU A 547 -11.01 4.79 -11.97
C LEU A 547 -11.28 4.41 -13.43
N HIS A 548 -11.01 3.16 -13.78
CA HIS A 548 -11.35 2.53 -15.04
C HIS A 548 -12.50 1.53 -14.86
N ARG A 549 -13.20 1.21 -15.95
CA ARG A 549 -14.10 0.04 -16.02
C ARG A 549 -13.55 -1.05 -16.92
N ASP A 550 -13.99 -2.27 -16.68
CA ASP A 550 -13.81 -3.43 -17.56
C ASP A 550 -12.33 -3.73 -17.88
N ALA A 551 -11.41 -3.34 -16.98
CA ALA A 551 -9.99 -3.67 -17.09
C ALA A 551 -9.81 -5.20 -17.01
N GLU A 552 -9.38 -5.81 -18.12
CA GLU A 552 -9.23 -7.26 -18.22
C GLU A 552 -8.13 -7.81 -17.31
N ARG A 553 -7.05 -7.03 -17.15
CA ARG A 553 -5.84 -7.36 -16.39
C ARG A 553 -5.85 -6.70 -15.01
N TYR A 554 -5.09 -7.32 -14.11
CA TYR A 554 -4.84 -6.81 -12.76
C TYR A 554 -3.66 -5.83 -12.72
N ASP A 555 -2.62 -6.03 -13.53
CA ASP A 555 -1.37 -5.27 -13.44
C ASP A 555 -1.30 -4.01 -14.31
N ASP A 556 -2.31 -3.79 -15.16
CA ASP A 556 -2.30 -2.74 -16.18
C ASP A 556 -3.74 -2.44 -16.65
N PRO A 557 -4.18 -1.17 -16.73
CA PRO A 557 -5.49 -0.85 -17.31
C PRO A 557 -5.54 -1.12 -18.83
N GLY A 558 -4.42 -1.08 -19.55
CA GLY A 558 -4.41 -1.25 -21.01
C GLY A 558 -5.33 -0.26 -21.73
N GLU A 559 -6.28 -0.78 -22.52
CA GLU A 559 -7.28 0.03 -23.25
C GLU A 559 -8.59 0.27 -22.45
N ALA A 560 -8.62 -0.10 -21.16
CA ALA A 560 -9.81 0.05 -20.30
C ALA A 560 -10.30 1.51 -20.20
N PRO A 561 -11.58 1.82 -20.48
CA PRO A 561 -12.07 3.19 -20.45
C PRO A 561 -11.92 3.85 -19.07
N LEU A 562 -11.17 4.95 -19.02
CA LEU A 562 -11.09 5.86 -17.88
C LEU A 562 -12.45 6.54 -17.66
N LEU A 563 -12.99 6.45 -16.44
CA LEU A 563 -14.25 7.08 -16.03
C LEU A 563 -14.02 8.32 -15.16
N CYS A 564 -13.04 8.27 -14.26
CA CYS A 564 -12.72 9.38 -13.37
C CYS A 564 -11.23 9.37 -13.01
N ASP A 565 -10.71 10.54 -12.68
CA ASP A 565 -9.33 10.81 -12.28
C ASP A 565 -9.40 11.68 -11.01
N PHE A 566 -9.44 10.99 -9.87
CA PHE A 566 -9.63 11.60 -8.55
C PHE A 566 -8.35 12.32 -8.10
N LYS A 567 -8.49 13.51 -7.52
CA LYS A 567 -7.38 14.46 -7.36
C LYS A 567 -6.71 14.49 -5.99
N GLY A 568 -7.21 13.73 -5.02
CA GLY A 568 -6.65 13.61 -3.67
C GLY A 568 -6.66 14.89 -2.81
N ARG A 569 -7.54 15.86 -3.13
CA ARG A 569 -7.58 17.18 -2.46
C ARG A 569 -8.63 17.30 -1.35
N ALA A 570 -9.32 16.20 -1.04
CA ALA A 570 -10.43 16.18 -0.10
C ALA A 570 -10.55 14.81 0.61
N LYS A 571 -11.16 14.80 1.80
CA LYS A 571 -11.35 13.56 2.59
C LYS A 571 -12.25 12.56 1.85
N THR A 572 -13.28 13.08 1.19
CA THR A 572 -14.21 12.35 0.31
C THR A 572 -14.04 12.84 -1.12
N SER A 573 -13.98 11.95 -2.11
CA SER A 573 -13.98 12.34 -3.53
C SER A 573 -15.10 11.61 -4.27
N ARG A 574 -15.83 12.34 -5.13
CA ARG A 574 -17.09 11.90 -5.73
C ARG A 574 -17.06 11.99 -7.25
N ALA A 575 -17.53 10.94 -7.92
CA ALA A 575 -17.83 10.94 -9.34
C ALA A 575 -19.33 10.71 -9.51
N ILE A 576 -20.01 11.55 -10.30
CA ILE A 576 -21.37 11.30 -10.80
C ILE A 576 -21.26 11.31 -12.31
N PHE A 577 -21.71 10.24 -12.96
CA PHE A 577 -21.59 10.05 -14.40
C PHE A 577 -22.78 10.69 -15.13
N PRO A 578 -22.58 11.30 -16.32
CA PRO A 578 -23.67 11.92 -17.08
C PRO A 578 -24.62 10.90 -17.72
N GLU A 579 -24.17 9.66 -17.90
CA GLU A 579 -24.94 8.50 -18.34
C GLU A 579 -24.57 7.30 -17.46
N ARG A 580 -25.52 6.36 -17.27
CA ARG A 580 -25.28 5.17 -16.44
C ARG A 580 -24.19 4.28 -17.03
N VAL A 581 -23.17 4.00 -16.23
CA VAL A 581 -22.07 3.11 -16.59
C VAL A 581 -22.51 1.66 -16.41
N ASN A 582 -22.91 1.03 -17.51
CA ASN A 582 -23.22 -0.40 -17.54
C ASN A 582 -21.91 -1.21 -17.57
N ALA A 583 -21.40 -1.53 -16.39
CA ALA A 583 -20.25 -2.39 -16.13
C ALA A 583 -20.36 -2.98 -14.70
N THR A 584 -19.77 -4.16 -14.47
CA THR A 584 -19.64 -4.77 -13.12
C THR A 584 -18.20 -4.77 -12.61
N ARG A 585 -17.20 -4.69 -13.50
CA ARG A 585 -15.78 -4.66 -13.16
C ARG A 585 -15.27 -3.22 -13.16
N PHE A 586 -14.69 -2.81 -12.04
CA PHE A 586 -14.07 -1.51 -11.85
C PHE A 586 -12.63 -1.70 -11.35
N SER A 587 -11.74 -0.78 -11.68
CA SER A 587 -10.33 -0.88 -11.30
C SER A 587 -9.70 0.49 -11.07
N PHE A 588 -8.98 0.60 -9.96
CA PHE A 588 -8.26 1.78 -9.52
C PHE A 588 -6.76 1.58 -9.79
N PHE A 589 -6.14 2.54 -10.49
CA PHE A 589 -4.74 2.53 -10.91
C PHE A 589 -4.08 3.90 -10.74
N ASP A 590 -2.75 3.94 -10.82
CA ASP A 590 -1.92 5.13 -10.56
C ASP A 590 -2.16 5.72 -9.15
N LEU A 591 -2.31 4.87 -8.11
CA LEU A 591 -2.56 5.37 -6.75
C LEU A 591 -1.39 6.22 -6.24
N GLN A 592 -1.72 7.45 -5.86
CA GLN A 592 -0.85 8.48 -5.31
C GLN A 592 -1.60 9.21 -4.17
N ASP A 593 -0.91 10.08 -3.43
CA ASP A 593 -1.47 11.08 -2.49
C ASP A 593 -2.76 10.66 -1.75
N GLY A 594 -2.63 10.09 -0.55
CA GLY A 594 -3.78 9.61 0.24
C GLY A 594 -4.00 8.10 0.10
N ARG A 595 -5.20 7.63 0.45
CA ARG A 595 -5.53 6.20 0.60
C ARG A 595 -6.99 5.93 0.19
N ILE A 596 -7.31 4.66 -0.06
CA ILE A 596 -8.70 4.20 -0.22
C ILE A 596 -9.06 3.32 0.98
N ALA A 597 -9.85 3.87 1.90
CA ALA A 597 -10.36 3.12 3.06
C ALA A 597 -11.83 2.68 2.89
N ASP A 598 -12.65 3.45 2.18
CA ASP A 598 -14.00 3.04 1.76
C ASP A 598 -14.25 3.53 0.33
N CYS A 599 -14.89 2.67 -0.46
CA CYS A 599 -15.29 2.88 -1.83
C CYS A 599 -16.72 2.35 -2.03
N SER A 600 -17.66 3.25 -2.32
CA SER A 600 -19.07 2.92 -2.51
C SER A 600 -19.52 3.22 -3.94
N PHE A 601 -19.99 2.18 -4.64
CA PHE A 601 -20.61 2.27 -5.97
C PHE A 601 -22.12 2.48 -5.82
N LEU A 602 -22.65 3.50 -6.48
CA LEU A 602 -24.02 3.98 -6.26
C LEU A 602 -24.85 3.98 -7.55
N ARG A 603 -26.14 3.66 -7.39
CA ARG A 603 -27.19 3.84 -8.40
C ARG A 603 -28.21 4.86 -7.90
N ILE A 604 -28.69 5.73 -8.78
CA ILE A 604 -29.55 6.87 -8.45
C ILE A 604 -30.90 6.71 -9.18
N GLY A 605 -31.99 6.96 -8.45
CA GLY A 605 -33.35 6.75 -8.91
C GLY A 605 -33.76 5.27 -9.00
N GLY A 606 -35.01 5.03 -9.37
CA GLY A 606 -35.65 3.72 -9.36
C GLY A 606 -36.81 3.65 -8.35
N GLU A 607 -37.29 2.43 -8.08
CA GLU A 607 -38.26 2.19 -7.01
C GLU A 607 -37.57 2.10 -5.65
N ALA A 608 -38.23 2.55 -4.58
CA ALA A 608 -37.70 2.46 -3.22
C ALA A 608 -37.76 1.01 -2.70
N PRO A 609 -36.72 0.52 -1.99
CA PRO A 609 -36.61 -0.89 -1.59
C PRO A 609 -37.71 -1.32 -0.63
N GLY A 610 -38.26 -2.52 -0.81
CA GLY A 610 -39.26 -3.12 0.09
C GLY A 610 -40.51 -2.27 0.36
N GLN A 611 -41.26 -2.65 1.39
CA GLN A 611 -42.45 -1.94 1.83
C GLN A 611 -42.13 -1.02 3.02
N PRO A 612 -42.75 0.17 3.13
CA PRO A 612 -42.63 1.01 4.32
C PRO A 612 -43.33 0.31 5.50
N ASN A 613 -42.61 0.14 6.60
CA ASN A 613 -43.07 -0.63 7.76
C ASN A 613 -43.36 0.29 8.95
N MET A 614 -42.33 0.93 9.49
CA MET A 614 -42.42 1.79 10.66
C MET A 614 -41.90 3.19 10.35
N VAL A 615 -42.69 4.21 10.68
CA VAL A 615 -42.28 5.62 10.64
C VAL A 615 -41.93 6.06 12.05
N LEU A 616 -40.67 6.42 12.26
CA LEU A 616 -40.17 6.99 13.51
C LEU A 616 -39.97 8.49 13.33
N GLU A 617 -40.30 9.28 14.35
CA GLU A 617 -40.03 10.73 14.37
C GLU A 617 -38.96 11.04 15.42
N ALA A 618 -38.06 11.97 15.10
CA ALA A 618 -37.00 12.40 16.00
C ALA A 618 -37.57 13.16 17.20
N GLY A 619 -37.28 12.66 18.40
CA GLY A 619 -37.62 13.29 19.66
C GLY A 619 -36.49 14.16 20.19
N LYS A 620 -36.28 14.05 21.50
CA LYS A 620 -35.29 14.81 22.27
C LYS A 620 -33.90 14.20 22.19
N GLU A 621 -32.93 14.96 22.70
CA GLU A 621 -31.57 14.48 22.98
C GLU A 621 -31.61 13.34 24.00
N THR A 622 -30.83 12.28 23.76
CA THR A 622 -30.86 11.03 24.51
C THR A 622 -29.47 10.43 24.71
N ASP A 623 -29.33 9.52 25.66
CA ASP A 623 -28.13 8.70 25.76
C ASP A 623 -28.21 7.56 24.71
N PRO A 624 -27.25 7.46 23.77
CA PRO A 624 -27.19 6.34 22.82
C PRO A 624 -26.92 4.98 23.49
N GLY A 625 -26.51 4.96 24.77
CA GLY A 625 -26.45 3.75 25.59
C GLY A 625 -25.40 2.74 25.11
N ASP A 626 -25.84 1.57 24.68
CA ASP A 626 -25.02 0.50 24.11
C ASP A 626 -24.19 0.94 22.89
N LEU A 627 -24.66 1.92 22.11
CA LEU A 627 -23.90 2.50 20.99
C LEU A 627 -22.81 3.50 21.43
N ARG A 628 -22.81 3.94 22.70
CA ARG A 628 -21.94 5.01 23.20
C ARG A 628 -20.44 4.77 22.95
N PRO A 629 -19.86 3.57 23.17
CA PRO A 629 -18.43 3.35 22.94
C PRO A 629 -18.01 3.49 21.46
N ALA A 630 -18.87 3.06 20.53
CA ALA A 630 -18.58 3.17 19.09
C ALA A 630 -18.63 4.64 18.63
N LEU A 631 -19.58 5.40 19.17
CA LEU A 631 -19.77 6.82 18.90
C LEU A 631 -18.64 7.67 19.53
N ASP A 632 -18.26 7.39 20.78
CA ASP A 632 -17.12 8.02 21.46
C ASP A 632 -15.76 7.73 20.77
N ARG A 633 -15.63 6.57 20.09
CA ARG A 633 -14.46 6.23 19.26
C ARG A 633 -14.43 7.01 17.94
N ARG A 634 -15.57 7.10 17.24
CA ARG A 634 -15.64 7.64 15.87
C ARG A 634 -15.66 9.18 15.81
N PHE A 635 -16.27 9.84 16.80
CA PHE A 635 -16.57 11.28 16.74
C PHE A 635 -15.90 12.09 17.86
N GLY A 636 -15.55 13.36 17.59
CA GLY A 636 -15.08 14.31 18.63
C GLY A 636 -16.21 14.72 19.57
N GLU A 637 -15.92 15.29 20.75
CA GLU A 637 -16.93 15.57 21.79
C GLU A 637 -18.10 16.47 21.32
N GLU A 638 -17.80 17.48 20.50
CA GLU A 638 -18.81 18.37 19.87
C GLU A 638 -19.62 17.71 18.74
N ASP A 639 -19.28 16.48 18.36
CA ASP A 639 -19.86 15.71 17.27
C ASP A 639 -20.59 14.45 17.80
N ARG A 640 -21.08 14.47 19.05
CA ARG A 640 -21.68 13.29 19.73
C ARG A 640 -23.17 13.38 20.04
N THR A 641 -23.83 14.48 19.71
CA THR A 641 -25.23 14.70 20.09
C THR A 641 -26.16 13.71 19.40
N ALA A 642 -26.90 12.92 20.18
CA ALA A 642 -27.80 11.88 19.70
C ALA A 642 -29.25 12.16 20.11
N TYR A 643 -30.18 11.95 19.18
CA TYR A 643 -31.62 12.14 19.36
C TYR A 643 -32.35 10.79 19.28
N ASP A 644 -33.40 10.60 20.09
CA ASP A 644 -34.22 9.40 20.00
C ASP A 644 -35.10 9.39 18.73
N LEU A 645 -35.32 8.20 18.17
CA LEU A 645 -36.29 7.96 17.10
C LEU A 645 -37.51 7.27 17.70
N LEU A 646 -38.42 8.07 18.27
CA LEU A 646 -39.65 7.63 18.93
C LEU A 646 -40.88 8.47 18.56
N ARG A 647 -40.85 9.77 18.90
CA ARG A 647 -41.95 10.72 18.72
C ARG A 647 -41.40 12.14 18.61
N ARG A 648 -41.99 12.96 17.75
CA ARG A 648 -41.58 14.36 17.56
C ARG A 648 -41.66 15.19 18.86
N GLU A 649 -40.52 15.67 19.33
CA GLU A 649 -40.41 16.65 20.43
C GLU A 649 -39.56 17.86 20.00
N GLY A 650 -40.23 18.95 19.61
CA GLY A 650 -39.58 20.22 19.27
C GLY A 650 -39.00 20.29 17.85
N ALA A 651 -37.95 21.09 17.70
CA ALA A 651 -37.14 21.23 16.48
C ALA A 651 -35.66 21.11 16.87
N ILE A 652 -34.85 20.50 16.00
CA ILE A 652 -33.45 20.15 16.28
C ILE A 652 -32.53 21.11 15.53
N GLY A 653 -31.64 21.81 16.24
CA GLY A 653 -30.59 22.62 15.61
C GLY A 653 -29.40 21.74 15.21
N ALA A 654 -29.04 21.74 13.92
CA ALA A 654 -27.85 21.05 13.41
C ALA A 654 -26.75 22.09 13.14
N PRO A 655 -25.60 22.07 13.84
CA PRO A 655 -24.51 23.02 13.60
C PRO A 655 -23.78 22.74 12.28
N ALA A 656 -23.21 23.79 11.68
CA ALA A 656 -22.43 23.66 10.45
C ALA A 656 -21.24 22.71 10.64
N ARG A 657 -21.10 21.73 9.73
CA ARG A 657 -20.04 20.72 9.70
C ARG A 657 -19.91 19.86 10.97
N ARG A 658 -20.94 19.81 11.81
CA ARG A 658 -21.01 18.90 12.97
C ARG A 658 -21.87 17.68 12.68
N ALA A 659 -21.50 16.55 13.25
CA ALA A 659 -22.32 15.34 13.24
C ALA A 659 -23.46 15.45 14.27
N ILE A 660 -24.66 15.07 13.86
CA ILE A 660 -25.76 14.74 14.77
C ILE A 660 -26.29 13.34 14.47
N HIS A 661 -26.69 12.61 15.50
CA HIS A 661 -27.09 11.21 15.39
C HIS A 661 -28.56 11.02 15.72
N PHE A 662 -29.16 10.01 15.08
CA PHE A 662 -30.51 9.55 15.35
C PHE A 662 -30.44 8.06 15.68
N VAL A 663 -30.93 7.68 16.86
CA VAL A 663 -30.84 6.32 17.39
C VAL A 663 -32.21 5.81 17.81
N THR A 664 -32.52 4.57 17.46
CA THR A 664 -33.77 3.93 17.91
C THR A 664 -33.65 3.49 19.38
N VAL A 665 -34.80 3.21 19.98
CA VAL A 665 -34.83 2.21 21.07
C VAL A 665 -34.44 0.83 20.52
N PRO A 666 -34.03 -0.11 21.38
CA PRO A 666 -33.92 -1.52 21.01
C PRO A 666 -35.18 -2.03 20.28
N LEU A 667 -35.01 -2.72 19.16
CA LEU A 667 -36.12 -3.28 18.39
C LEU A 667 -36.85 -4.37 19.19
N GLU A 668 -38.19 -4.38 19.15
CA GLU A 668 -39.00 -5.36 19.89
C GLU A 668 -38.99 -6.77 19.25
N GLU A 669 -38.80 -6.86 17.93
CA GLU A 669 -38.82 -8.09 17.12
C GLU A 669 -37.68 -8.10 16.07
N GLU A 670 -37.45 -9.24 15.39
CA GLU A 670 -36.50 -9.34 14.26
C GLU A 670 -36.99 -8.50 13.06
N LEU A 671 -36.10 -7.67 12.50
CA LEU A 671 -36.42 -6.74 11.41
C LEU A 671 -35.57 -7.05 10.17
N CYS A 672 -36.24 -7.43 9.07
CA CYS A 672 -35.64 -7.62 7.75
C CYS A 672 -35.59 -6.28 7.00
N LEU A 673 -34.57 -5.47 7.28
CA LEU A 673 -34.40 -4.09 6.85
C LEU A 673 -33.71 -4.02 5.47
N ALA A 674 -34.40 -3.41 4.49
CA ALA A 674 -33.94 -3.24 3.11
C ALA A 674 -33.64 -1.77 2.73
N GLY A 675 -33.78 -0.85 3.68
CA GLY A 675 -33.49 0.57 3.45
C GLY A 675 -34.17 1.50 4.43
N MET A 676 -33.84 2.79 4.32
CA MET A 676 -34.44 3.87 5.11
C MET A 676 -34.82 5.05 4.22
N ALA A 677 -36.08 5.50 4.30
CA ALA A 677 -36.53 6.75 3.69
C ALA A 677 -36.59 7.84 4.76
N LEU A 678 -35.74 8.86 4.64
CA LEU A 678 -35.74 10.01 5.54
C LEU A 678 -36.78 11.04 5.06
N ARG A 679 -37.31 11.84 5.97
CA ARG A 679 -38.07 13.06 5.70
C ARG A 679 -37.59 14.16 6.63
N LEU A 680 -36.91 15.16 6.08
CA LEU A 680 -36.27 16.25 6.82
C LEU A 680 -36.91 17.58 6.40
N THR A 681 -37.52 18.30 7.34
CA THR A 681 -38.08 19.64 7.09
C THR A 681 -37.10 20.69 7.57
N VAL A 682 -36.54 21.45 6.64
CA VAL A 682 -35.45 22.42 6.85
C VAL A 682 -35.82 23.76 6.18
N PRO A 683 -36.40 24.72 6.92
CA PRO A 683 -36.90 25.99 6.36
C PRO A 683 -35.80 27.04 6.13
N ASP A 684 -34.58 26.79 6.59
CA ASP A 684 -33.45 27.72 6.62
C ASP A 684 -32.21 27.24 5.85
N VAL A 685 -32.20 26.02 5.30
CA VAL A 685 -31.04 25.45 4.61
C VAL A 685 -30.70 26.22 3.31
N PRO A 686 -29.45 26.68 3.11
CA PRO A 686 -29.03 27.31 1.87
C PRO A 686 -29.13 26.37 0.66
N SER A 687 -29.49 26.90 -0.50
CA SER A 687 -29.34 26.18 -1.77
C SER A 687 -27.86 25.90 -2.04
N GLY A 688 -27.54 24.68 -2.46
CA GLY A 688 -26.18 24.18 -2.61
C GLY A 688 -25.53 23.68 -1.32
N CYS A 689 -26.23 23.67 -0.18
CA CYS A 689 -25.68 23.14 1.08
C CYS A 689 -25.37 21.64 0.96
N PRO A 690 -24.14 21.19 1.28
CA PRO A 690 -23.85 19.78 1.48
C PRO A 690 -24.69 19.17 2.60
N LEU A 691 -25.16 17.95 2.40
CA LEU A 691 -25.74 17.10 3.44
C LEU A 691 -25.15 15.69 3.29
N THR A 692 -24.28 15.29 4.23
CA THR A 692 -23.83 13.90 4.35
C THR A 692 -24.84 13.12 5.20
N VAL A 693 -25.25 11.96 4.70
CA VAL A 693 -26.15 11.00 5.36
C VAL A 693 -25.42 9.67 5.46
N ALA A 694 -25.22 9.15 6.66
CA ALA A 694 -24.52 7.89 6.89
C ALA A 694 -25.33 6.93 7.76
N ILE A 695 -25.51 5.70 7.30
CA ILE A 695 -26.18 4.59 7.98
C ILE A 695 -25.12 3.68 8.58
N GLN A 696 -25.07 3.60 9.91
CA GLN A 696 -24.14 2.72 10.60
C GLN A 696 -24.71 1.29 10.68
N ASP A 697 -23.82 0.30 10.62
CA ASP A 697 -24.21 -1.11 10.63
C ASP A 697 -24.75 -1.52 12.02
N PRO A 698 -26.02 -1.99 12.13
CA PRO A 698 -26.63 -2.35 13.40
C PRO A 698 -26.02 -3.62 14.04
N LEU A 699 -25.29 -4.45 13.28
CA LEU A 699 -24.58 -5.61 13.80
C LEU A 699 -23.07 -5.35 14.03
N ASN A 700 -22.55 -4.20 13.58
CA ASN A 700 -21.20 -3.74 13.87
C ASN A 700 -21.07 -2.20 13.74
N PRO A 701 -21.34 -1.42 14.80
CA PRO A 701 -21.39 0.05 14.73
C PRO A 701 -20.06 0.76 14.40
N ARG A 702 -18.98 0.03 14.11
CA ARG A 702 -17.75 0.56 13.49
C ARG A 702 -17.87 0.73 11.97
N GLN A 703 -18.67 -0.09 11.31
CA GLN A 703 -18.89 -0.03 9.85
C GLN A 703 -20.01 0.97 9.49
N GLU A 704 -19.98 1.46 8.25
CA GLU A 704 -21.12 2.08 7.57
C GLU A 704 -21.66 1.12 6.52
N LEU A 705 -22.96 0.80 6.59
CA LEU A 705 -23.62 0.14 5.45
C LEU A 705 -23.53 1.05 4.23
N MET A 706 -23.80 2.35 4.42
CA MET A 706 -23.83 3.34 3.34
C MET A 706 -23.58 4.75 3.87
N GLY A 707 -22.74 5.51 3.16
CA GLY A 707 -22.58 6.95 3.33
C GLY A 707 -22.76 7.69 2.00
N VAL A 708 -23.54 8.77 2.00
CA VAL A 708 -23.89 9.53 0.78
C VAL A 708 -23.81 11.03 1.04
N ASP A 709 -23.20 11.76 0.12
CA ASP A 709 -23.24 13.22 0.09
C ASP A 709 -24.30 13.72 -0.91
N PHE A 710 -25.17 14.59 -0.43
CA PHE A 710 -26.18 15.30 -1.22
C PHE A 710 -25.87 16.80 -1.34
N ALA A 711 -26.29 17.42 -2.44
CA ALA A 711 -26.38 18.87 -2.60
C ALA A 711 -27.85 19.28 -2.44
N VAL A 712 -28.17 19.99 -1.36
CA VAL A 712 -29.54 20.40 -1.02
C VAL A 712 -30.00 21.53 -1.95
N GLY A 713 -31.13 21.37 -2.62
CA GLY A 713 -31.66 22.33 -3.60
C GLY A 713 -32.12 23.66 -3.00
N GLY A 714 -32.40 23.72 -1.70
CA GLY A 714 -32.83 24.90 -0.96
C GLY A 714 -33.78 24.54 0.19
N PRO A 715 -34.44 25.54 0.82
CA PRO A 715 -35.39 25.32 1.90
C PRO A 715 -36.59 24.45 1.51
N GLY A 716 -37.07 23.64 2.45
CA GLY A 716 -38.28 22.84 2.31
C GLY A 716 -38.16 21.45 2.92
N ARG A 717 -38.83 20.46 2.30
CA ARG A 717 -38.88 19.07 2.77
C ARG A 717 -38.00 18.19 1.88
N LEU A 718 -36.95 17.59 2.45
CA LEU A 718 -36.05 16.68 1.75
C LEU A 718 -36.44 15.23 2.03
N GLU A 719 -36.55 14.40 0.99
CA GLU A 719 -36.89 12.97 1.13
C GLU A 719 -35.88 12.02 0.44
N PRO A 720 -34.63 11.93 0.93
CA PRO A 720 -33.68 10.94 0.44
C PRO A 720 -34.04 9.53 0.94
N VAL A 721 -33.96 8.55 0.05
CA VAL A 721 -34.20 7.13 0.33
C VAL A 721 -32.91 6.36 0.10
N LEU A 722 -32.37 5.80 1.18
CA LEU A 722 -31.15 5.01 1.14
C LEU A 722 -31.50 3.51 1.08
N ASP A 723 -30.97 2.89 0.05
CA ASP A 723 -31.07 1.48 -0.31
C ASP A 723 -29.64 0.91 -0.18
N PHE A 724 -29.47 -0.11 0.65
CA PHE A 724 -28.18 -0.61 1.11
C PHE A 724 -28.30 -2.12 1.37
N PRO A 725 -27.20 -2.89 1.41
CA PRO A 725 -27.26 -4.35 1.51
C PRO A 725 -28.20 -4.80 2.63
N ASP A 726 -29.22 -5.58 2.27
CA ASP A 726 -30.29 -6.04 3.15
C ASP A 726 -29.75 -6.63 4.46
N GLN A 727 -30.42 -6.32 5.57
CA GLN A 727 -30.03 -6.75 6.92
C GLN A 727 -31.16 -7.50 7.62
N ILE A 728 -30.82 -8.60 8.27
CA ILE A 728 -31.71 -9.30 9.20
C ILE A 728 -31.22 -8.94 10.61
N VAL A 729 -31.88 -7.94 11.21
CA VAL A 729 -31.50 -7.32 12.48
C VAL A 729 -32.28 -8.00 13.61
N PRO A 730 -31.64 -8.55 14.66
CA PRO A 730 -32.34 -9.25 15.72
C PRO A 730 -33.04 -8.28 16.70
N ALA A 731 -34.02 -8.80 17.42
CA ALA A 731 -34.65 -8.09 18.54
C ALA A 731 -33.61 -7.70 19.60
N GLY A 732 -33.75 -6.53 20.20
CA GLY A 732 -32.81 -5.96 21.17
C GLY A 732 -31.72 -5.06 20.57
N THR A 733 -31.49 -5.11 19.25
CA THR A 733 -30.53 -4.22 18.57
C THR A 733 -31.12 -2.84 18.29
N ARG A 734 -30.28 -1.81 18.27
CA ARG A 734 -30.63 -0.44 17.82
C ARG A 734 -30.20 -0.18 16.38
N LEU A 735 -30.91 0.73 15.71
CA LEU A 735 -30.49 1.29 14.43
C LEU A 735 -29.89 2.69 14.66
N TRP A 736 -28.86 3.05 13.89
CA TRP A 736 -28.12 4.30 14.00
C TRP A 736 -27.96 4.98 12.64
N LEU A 737 -28.37 6.24 12.58
CA LEU A 737 -28.22 7.18 11.46
C LEU A 737 -27.40 8.39 11.93
N THR A 738 -26.57 8.93 11.05
CA THR A 738 -25.81 10.17 11.26
C THR A 738 -26.07 11.16 10.12
N LEU A 739 -26.29 12.44 10.45
CA LEU A 739 -26.39 13.56 9.51
C LEU A 739 -25.27 14.58 9.76
N THR A 740 -24.81 15.24 8.69
CA THR A 740 -23.91 16.41 8.77
C THR A 740 -24.26 17.42 7.67
N PHE A 741 -24.59 18.65 8.05
CA PHE A 741 -24.91 19.73 7.11
C PHE A 741 -23.72 20.68 6.94
N GLY A 742 -23.45 21.16 5.72
CA GLY A 742 -22.40 22.15 5.44
C GLY A 742 -22.73 23.59 5.89
N ALA A 743 -23.93 23.80 6.45
CA ALA A 743 -24.46 25.05 6.97
C ALA A 743 -25.15 24.81 8.32
N PRO A 744 -25.33 25.84 9.18
CA PRO A 744 -26.19 25.70 10.34
C PRO A 744 -27.65 25.67 9.86
N VAL A 745 -28.44 24.70 10.33
CA VAL A 745 -29.85 24.51 9.92
C VAL A 745 -30.75 24.08 11.07
N THR A 746 -32.05 24.30 10.91
CA THR A 746 -33.10 23.93 11.86
C THR A 746 -33.96 22.82 11.27
N LEU A 747 -33.92 21.63 11.89
CA LEU A 747 -34.82 20.52 11.56
C LEU A 747 -36.16 20.73 12.30
N GLU A 748 -37.15 21.32 11.65
CA GLU A 748 -38.53 21.43 12.19
C GLU A 748 -39.15 20.06 12.44
N SER A 749 -38.76 19.07 11.62
CA SER A 749 -39.04 17.65 11.84
C SER A 749 -38.00 16.82 11.11
N ALA A 750 -37.49 15.79 11.76
CA ALA A 750 -36.82 14.67 11.11
C ALA A 750 -37.63 13.40 11.37
N ALA A 751 -37.90 12.63 10.32
CA ALA A 751 -38.56 11.33 10.42
C ALA A 751 -37.81 10.29 9.56
N VAL A 752 -37.81 9.05 10.02
CA VAL A 752 -37.16 7.90 9.36
C VAL A 752 -38.20 6.82 9.16
N THR A 753 -38.47 6.46 7.91
CA THR A 753 -39.32 5.33 7.55
C THR A 753 -38.44 4.12 7.27
N LEU A 754 -38.48 3.14 8.16
CA LEU A 754 -37.82 1.85 7.99
C LEU A 754 -38.56 1.06 6.91
N ARG A 755 -37.82 0.53 5.94
CA ARG A 755 -38.36 -0.23 4.81
C ARG A 755 -37.91 -1.68 4.89
N THR A 756 -38.84 -2.62 4.68
CA THR A 756 -38.60 -4.05 4.93
C THR A 756 -39.10 -4.95 3.81
N VAL A 757 -38.44 -6.10 3.66
CA VAL A 757 -38.85 -7.20 2.78
C VAL A 757 -39.11 -8.47 3.61
N PRO A 758 -39.77 -9.50 3.06
CA PRO A 758 -39.79 -10.84 3.67
C PRO A 758 -38.38 -11.40 3.88
N ARG A 759 -38.15 -12.12 4.99
CA ARG A 759 -36.83 -12.67 5.36
C ARG A 759 -36.18 -13.52 4.27
N GLU A 760 -36.98 -14.25 3.51
CA GLU A 760 -36.55 -15.05 2.35
C GLU A 760 -35.95 -14.23 1.19
N GLN A 761 -36.25 -12.93 1.12
CA GLN A 761 -35.72 -11.99 0.12
C GLN A 761 -34.45 -11.30 0.64
N ALA A 762 -34.41 -10.93 1.92
CA ALA A 762 -33.24 -10.32 2.55
C ALA A 762 -32.07 -11.30 2.76
N LEU A 763 -32.36 -12.57 3.03
CA LEU A 763 -31.34 -13.54 3.46
C LEU A 763 -30.15 -13.72 2.51
N PRO A 764 -30.31 -13.82 1.17
CA PRO A 764 -29.18 -14.02 0.27
C PRO A 764 -28.18 -12.87 0.29
N GLU A 765 -28.66 -11.62 0.30
CA GLU A 765 -27.82 -10.42 0.33
C GLU A 765 -27.22 -10.18 1.72
N ALA A 766 -28.01 -10.33 2.79
CA ALA A 766 -27.52 -10.26 4.16
C ALA A 766 -26.38 -11.27 4.41
N LEU A 767 -26.53 -12.52 3.96
CA LEU A 767 -25.49 -13.55 4.09
C LEU A 767 -24.29 -13.27 3.19
N ALA A 768 -24.48 -12.71 1.98
CA ALA A 768 -23.39 -12.34 1.10
C ALA A 768 -22.52 -11.21 1.71
N PHE A 769 -23.14 -10.14 2.20
CA PHE A 769 -22.45 -9.04 2.88
C PHE A 769 -21.70 -9.53 4.14
N ARG A 770 -22.34 -10.36 4.98
CA ARG A 770 -21.68 -10.90 6.18
C ARG A 770 -20.51 -11.82 5.85
N LYS A 771 -20.60 -12.62 4.77
CA LYS A 771 -19.46 -13.42 4.30
C LYS A 771 -18.31 -12.56 3.76
N LEU A 772 -18.58 -11.42 3.11
CA LEU A 772 -17.53 -10.48 2.68
C LEU A 772 -16.74 -9.94 3.89
N VAL A 773 -17.45 -9.48 4.93
CA VAL A 773 -16.83 -8.99 6.19
C VAL A 773 -16.09 -10.12 6.93
N MET A 774 -16.68 -11.32 7.02
CA MET A 774 -16.06 -12.50 7.62
C MET A 774 -14.74 -12.88 6.92
N LYS A 775 -14.71 -12.87 5.58
CA LYS A 775 -13.48 -13.09 4.81
C LYS A 775 -12.42 -12.04 5.13
N GLY A 776 -12.81 -10.76 5.16
CA GLY A 776 -11.92 -9.64 5.48
C GLY A 776 -11.23 -9.79 6.82
N LEU A 777 -12.01 -9.83 7.91
CA LEU A 777 -11.52 -9.97 9.29
C LEU A 777 -10.64 -11.21 9.49
N PHE A 778 -10.97 -12.32 8.81
CA PHE A 778 -10.15 -13.52 8.86
C PHE A 778 -8.83 -13.34 8.12
N CYS A 779 -8.82 -12.72 6.94
CA CYS A 779 -7.62 -12.40 6.17
C CYS A 779 -6.68 -11.47 6.96
N GLU A 780 -7.21 -10.36 7.50
CA GLU A 780 -6.51 -9.42 8.40
C GLU A 780 -5.85 -10.15 9.58
N MET A 781 -6.56 -11.04 10.26
CA MET A 781 -6.05 -11.79 11.42
C MET A 781 -5.34 -13.11 11.07
N SER A 782 -5.21 -13.46 9.78
CA SER A 782 -4.74 -14.80 9.34
C SER A 782 -3.24 -15.02 9.48
N GLU A 783 -2.50 -13.96 9.81
CA GLU A 783 -1.08 -13.94 10.17
C GLU A 783 -0.88 -14.42 11.62
N ALA A 784 -1.36 -13.64 12.59
CA ALA A 784 -1.17 -13.93 14.02
C ALA A 784 -1.93 -15.17 14.53
N ARG A 785 -3.06 -15.53 13.88
CA ARG A 785 -3.89 -16.73 14.17
C ARG A 785 -4.10 -17.09 15.65
N PRO A 786 -4.41 -16.14 16.55
CA PRO A 786 -4.39 -16.38 18.00
C PRO A 786 -5.42 -17.43 18.47
N TRP A 787 -6.47 -17.71 17.68
CA TRP A 787 -7.41 -18.81 17.95
C TRP A 787 -6.75 -20.21 17.97
N THR A 788 -5.58 -20.38 17.35
CA THR A 788 -4.77 -21.61 17.48
C THR A 788 -4.29 -21.86 18.92
N GLY A 789 -4.24 -20.81 19.75
CA GLY A 789 -3.97 -20.89 21.19
C GLY A 789 -5.17 -21.34 22.03
N PHE A 790 -6.40 -21.27 21.52
CA PHE A 790 -7.62 -21.57 22.29
C PHE A 790 -7.74 -23.05 22.66
N ARG A 791 -8.38 -23.32 23.79
CA ARG A 791 -8.59 -24.64 24.40
C ARG A 791 -10.03 -24.73 24.93
N LYS A 792 -10.46 -25.92 25.33
CA LYS A 792 -11.84 -26.17 25.82
C LYS A 792 -12.20 -25.39 27.10
N ASP A 793 -11.18 -24.89 27.80
CA ASP A 793 -11.21 -24.15 29.07
C ASP A 793 -10.73 -22.69 28.95
N THR A 794 -10.57 -22.15 27.72
CA THR A 794 -10.17 -20.75 27.51
C THR A 794 -11.22 -19.76 27.99
N ASP A 795 -10.80 -18.81 28.83
CA ASP A 795 -11.56 -17.62 29.22
C ASP A 795 -11.42 -16.54 28.13
N TYR A 796 -12.45 -16.44 27.27
CA TYR A 796 -12.46 -15.51 26.13
C TYR A 796 -12.61 -14.05 26.53
N GLU A 797 -13.27 -13.75 27.67
CA GLU A 797 -13.42 -12.38 28.17
C GLU A 797 -12.11 -11.90 28.79
N LYS A 798 -11.38 -12.78 29.47
CA LYS A 798 -9.99 -12.52 29.86
C LYS A 798 -9.11 -12.31 28.63
N PHE A 799 -9.21 -13.16 27.60
CA PHE A 799 -8.46 -13.00 26.36
C PHE A 799 -8.74 -11.64 25.69
N ARG A 800 -10.02 -11.26 25.54
CA ARG A 800 -10.43 -9.98 24.93
C ARG A 800 -9.77 -8.76 25.57
N ARG A 801 -9.70 -8.75 26.91
CA ARG A 801 -9.18 -7.62 27.69
C ARG A 801 -7.66 -7.60 27.86
N GLU A 802 -7.00 -8.77 27.91
CA GLU A 802 -5.58 -8.89 28.27
C GLU A 802 -4.67 -9.20 27.08
N ASN A 803 -5.22 -9.51 25.90
CA ASN A 803 -4.48 -9.72 24.66
C ASN A 803 -4.74 -8.59 23.67
N HIS A 804 -3.69 -8.09 23.01
CA HIS A 804 -3.78 -6.99 22.04
C HIS A 804 -4.68 -7.30 20.82
N TRP A 805 -4.69 -8.55 20.35
CA TRP A 805 -5.61 -9.01 19.29
C TRP A 805 -7.06 -9.23 19.78
N GLY A 806 -7.33 -9.06 21.08
CA GLY A 806 -8.57 -9.44 21.73
C GLY A 806 -9.85 -8.94 21.05
N GLU A 807 -9.89 -7.66 20.71
CA GLU A 807 -11.05 -7.03 20.05
C GLU A 807 -11.29 -7.56 18.63
N GLY A 808 -10.25 -7.70 17.80
CA GLY A 808 -10.39 -8.16 16.41
C GLY A 808 -10.78 -9.64 16.32
N VAL A 809 -10.25 -10.46 17.23
CA VAL A 809 -10.53 -11.90 17.29
C VAL A 809 -11.94 -12.19 17.81
N MET A 810 -12.45 -11.37 18.74
CA MET A 810 -13.84 -11.47 19.17
C MET A 810 -14.80 -10.93 18.11
N GLU A 811 -14.47 -9.84 17.42
CA GLU A 811 -15.22 -9.36 16.26
C GLU A 811 -15.33 -10.41 15.14
N LEU A 812 -14.23 -11.12 14.83
CA LEU A 812 -14.24 -12.23 13.89
C LEU A 812 -15.14 -13.37 14.36
N ALA A 813 -15.07 -13.75 15.65
CA ALA A 813 -15.95 -14.76 16.23
C ALA A 813 -17.44 -14.35 16.22
N GLU A 814 -17.74 -13.09 16.53
CA GLU A 814 -19.08 -12.48 16.45
C GLU A 814 -19.61 -12.51 15.00
N THR A 815 -18.77 -12.14 14.02
CA THR A 815 -19.13 -12.14 12.59
C THR A 815 -19.36 -13.56 12.04
N ILE A 816 -18.54 -14.54 12.45
CA ILE A 816 -18.75 -15.97 12.15
C ILE A 816 -20.10 -16.44 12.73
N ALA A 817 -20.42 -16.06 13.97
CA ALA A 817 -21.70 -16.40 14.60
C ALA A 817 -22.91 -15.77 13.87
N GLN A 818 -22.79 -14.51 13.42
CA GLN A 818 -23.79 -13.85 12.57
C GLN A 818 -23.99 -14.62 11.25
N CYS A 819 -22.90 -14.95 10.54
CA CYS A 819 -22.96 -15.75 9.31
C CYS A 819 -23.67 -17.10 9.53
N LYS A 820 -23.37 -17.78 10.65
CA LYS A 820 -23.93 -19.09 10.99
C LYS A 820 -25.40 -19.04 11.42
N ALA A 821 -25.86 -17.92 11.99
CA ALA A 821 -27.28 -17.69 12.28
C ALA A 821 -28.10 -17.40 11.01
N LEU A 822 -27.47 -16.86 9.96
CA LEU A 822 -28.09 -16.61 8.66
C LEU A 822 -28.09 -17.89 7.79
N GLY A 823 -26.92 -18.50 7.58
CA GLY A 823 -26.70 -19.68 6.74
C GLY A 823 -26.04 -20.83 7.50
N PRO A 824 -26.76 -21.57 8.36
CA PRO A 824 -26.18 -22.68 9.13
C PRO A 824 -25.70 -23.86 8.26
N GLU A 825 -26.26 -24.01 7.06
CA GLU A 825 -25.92 -25.05 6.07
C GLU A 825 -24.95 -24.52 4.97
N ASP A 826 -24.43 -23.29 5.09
CA ASP A 826 -23.47 -22.73 4.14
C ASP A 826 -22.08 -23.32 4.38
N ASP A 827 -21.55 -24.07 3.40
CA ASP A 827 -20.29 -24.80 3.56
C ASP A 827 -19.07 -23.88 3.76
N THR A 828 -19.11 -22.65 3.25
CA THR A 828 -18.08 -21.66 3.55
C THR A 828 -18.16 -21.29 5.03
N VAL A 829 -19.33 -20.94 5.53
CA VAL A 829 -19.52 -20.59 6.96
C VAL A 829 -19.15 -21.75 7.88
N ARG A 830 -19.47 -23.00 7.50
CA ARG A 830 -18.99 -24.21 8.19
C ARG A 830 -17.47 -24.24 8.26
N CYS A 831 -16.77 -24.08 7.13
CA CYS A 831 -15.30 -24.08 7.10
C CYS A 831 -14.70 -23.05 8.07
N TYR A 832 -15.21 -21.81 8.09
CA TYR A 832 -14.70 -20.75 8.98
C TYR A 832 -14.98 -21.04 10.48
N ASP A 833 -16.20 -21.43 10.87
CA ASP A 833 -16.51 -21.78 12.27
C ASP A 833 -15.73 -23.02 12.73
N GLU A 834 -15.68 -24.08 11.92
CA GLU A 834 -14.92 -25.29 12.27
C GLU A 834 -13.41 -25.00 12.36
N TRP A 835 -12.84 -24.21 11.45
CA TRP A 835 -11.40 -23.92 11.46
C TRP A 835 -10.98 -23.00 12.60
N PHE A 836 -11.76 -21.96 12.89
CA PHE A 836 -11.50 -21.04 14.01
C PHE A 836 -11.58 -21.78 15.35
N TRP A 837 -12.54 -22.69 15.51
CA TRP A 837 -12.81 -23.36 16.79
C TRP A 837 -12.19 -24.76 16.97
N ARG A 838 -11.49 -25.34 15.97
CA ARG A 838 -10.97 -26.73 16.02
C ARG A 838 -10.03 -27.08 17.18
N THR A 839 -9.43 -26.08 17.81
CA THR A 839 -8.54 -26.22 18.98
C THR A 839 -9.30 -26.23 20.32
N ALA A 840 -10.54 -25.73 20.33
CA ALA A 840 -11.38 -25.53 21.52
C ALA A 840 -12.72 -26.29 21.47
N ARG A 841 -13.09 -26.90 20.34
CA ARG A 841 -14.32 -27.69 20.16
C ARG A 841 -14.01 -29.01 19.46
N ASP A 842 -14.74 -30.07 19.82
CA ASP A 842 -14.69 -31.34 19.07
C ASP A 842 -15.44 -31.17 17.75
N LEU A 843 -14.79 -31.51 16.63
CA LEU A 843 -15.38 -31.43 15.30
C LEU A 843 -16.21 -32.70 14.98
N PRO A 844 -17.34 -32.60 14.26
CA PRO A 844 -18.07 -33.77 13.80
C PRO A 844 -17.23 -34.62 12.83
N PRO A 845 -17.44 -35.95 12.73
CA PRO A 845 -16.70 -36.81 11.80
C PRO A 845 -16.85 -36.37 10.34
N PHE A 846 -15.79 -36.53 9.56
CA PHE A 846 -15.78 -36.27 8.11
C PHE A 846 -15.21 -37.51 7.40
N GLU A 847 -15.97 -38.07 6.45
CA GLU A 847 -15.55 -39.25 5.69
C GLU A 847 -14.92 -38.80 4.36
N PRO A 848 -13.65 -39.14 4.06
CA PRO A 848 -12.99 -38.71 2.84
C PRO A 848 -13.57 -39.39 1.60
N ARG A 849 -13.83 -38.61 0.55
CA ARG A 849 -14.06 -39.16 -0.79
C ARG A 849 -12.74 -39.64 -1.39
N ILE A 850 -12.75 -40.86 -1.91
CA ILE A 850 -11.63 -41.50 -2.61
C ILE A 850 -12.21 -42.05 -3.91
N ASP A 851 -11.62 -41.70 -5.05
CA ASP A 851 -12.14 -42.14 -6.35
C ASP A 851 -11.87 -43.63 -6.60
N GLU A 852 -12.78 -44.30 -7.32
CA GLU A 852 -12.70 -45.73 -7.57
C GLU A 852 -11.47 -46.10 -8.43
N ALA A 853 -10.65 -47.03 -7.95
CA ALA A 853 -9.53 -47.60 -8.67
C ALA A 853 -9.66 -49.14 -8.79
N PRO A 854 -10.45 -49.67 -9.75
CA PRO A 854 -10.74 -51.10 -9.86
C PRO A 854 -9.48 -51.96 -9.98
N GLY A 855 -9.31 -52.90 -9.04
CA GLY A 855 -8.15 -53.81 -9.01
C GLY A 855 -6.87 -53.23 -8.40
N ALA A 856 -6.85 -51.93 -8.04
CA ALA A 856 -5.75 -51.35 -7.29
C ALA A 856 -5.78 -51.82 -5.82
N PRO A 857 -4.62 -52.08 -5.18
CA PRO A 857 -4.57 -52.31 -3.75
C PRO A 857 -4.83 -51.00 -3.01
N GLU A 858 -5.60 -51.04 -1.93
CA GLU A 858 -6.10 -49.83 -1.23
C GLU A 858 -4.99 -48.80 -0.92
N TRP A 859 -3.84 -49.24 -0.40
CA TRP A 859 -2.70 -48.35 -0.12
C TRP A 859 -2.26 -47.51 -1.32
N ALA A 860 -2.33 -48.05 -2.54
CA ALA A 860 -1.95 -47.32 -3.75
C ALA A 860 -3.03 -46.29 -4.14
N ALA A 861 -4.30 -46.70 -4.10
CA ALA A 861 -5.42 -45.81 -4.41
C ALA A 861 -5.46 -44.61 -3.45
N VAL A 862 -5.34 -44.86 -2.14
CA VAL A 862 -5.34 -43.80 -1.12
C VAL A 862 -4.06 -42.95 -1.18
N ALA A 863 -2.87 -43.52 -1.43
CA ALA A 863 -1.64 -42.73 -1.57
C ALA A 863 -1.63 -41.84 -2.82
N ARG A 864 -2.24 -42.28 -3.94
CA ARG A 864 -2.48 -41.43 -5.11
C ARG A 864 -3.51 -40.34 -4.79
N GLN A 865 -4.63 -40.68 -4.14
CA GLN A 865 -5.64 -39.71 -3.76
C GLN A 865 -5.10 -38.63 -2.82
N ALA A 866 -4.27 -38.98 -1.83
CA ALA A 866 -3.69 -38.02 -0.88
C ALA A 866 -2.84 -36.96 -1.59
N TRP A 867 -1.88 -37.39 -2.43
CA TRP A 867 -1.12 -36.47 -3.28
C TRP A 867 -2.02 -35.61 -4.16
N LEU A 868 -2.92 -36.22 -4.94
CA LEU A 868 -3.75 -35.47 -5.88
C LEU A 868 -4.72 -34.50 -5.19
N THR A 869 -5.14 -34.79 -3.96
CA THR A 869 -5.99 -33.88 -3.15
C THR A 869 -5.17 -32.70 -2.62
N ALA A 870 -3.93 -32.94 -2.17
CA ALA A 870 -3.01 -31.88 -1.73
C ALA A 870 -2.54 -30.98 -2.89
N ARG A 871 -2.36 -31.57 -4.09
CA ARG A 871 -1.94 -30.90 -5.34
C ARG A 871 -2.93 -29.81 -5.81
N GLU A 872 -4.20 -29.92 -5.44
CA GLU A 872 -5.21 -28.89 -5.73
C GLU A 872 -4.95 -27.58 -4.98
N VAL A 873 -4.18 -27.59 -3.88
CA VAL A 873 -3.79 -26.38 -3.14
C VAL A 873 -2.81 -25.52 -3.94
N PRO A 874 -1.56 -25.94 -4.25
CA PRO A 874 -0.65 -25.13 -5.05
C PRO A 874 -1.25 -24.80 -6.42
N LYS A 875 -2.03 -25.71 -7.03
CA LYS A 875 -2.74 -25.39 -8.28
C LYS A 875 -3.65 -24.18 -8.13
N TRP A 876 -4.48 -24.11 -7.09
CA TRP A 876 -5.37 -22.96 -6.89
C TRP A 876 -4.57 -21.66 -6.73
N TRP A 877 -3.46 -21.67 -5.98
CA TRP A 877 -2.63 -20.47 -5.79
C TRP A 877 -1.92 -20.02 -7.09
N LEU A 878 -1.46 -20.97 -7.91
CA LEU A 878 -0.93 -20.69 -9.25
C LEU A 878 -1.99 -20.10 -10.19
N ASP A 879 -3.20 -20.66 -10.21
CA ASP A 879 -4.30 -20.19 -11.05
C ASP A 879 -4.76 -18.77 -10.65
N HIS A 880 -4.90 -18.51 -9.34
CA HIS A 880 -5.62 -17.33 -8.81
C HIS A 880 -4.73 -16.21 -8.28
N ARG A 881 -3.55 -16.51 -7.69
CA ARG A 881 -2.73 -15.54 -6.94
C ARG A 881 -1.37 -15.21 -7.56
N LEU A 882 -0.76 -16.13 -8.32
CA LEU A 882 0.57 -15.94 -8.94
C LEU A 882 0.61 -14.71 -9.86
N VAL A 883 1.62 -13.86 -9.70
CA VAL A 883 1.97 -12.75 -10.63
C VAL A 883 3.30 -13.02 -11.36
N PRO A 884 3.65 -12.28 -12.44
CA PRO A 884 4.82 -12.57 -13.27
C PRO A 884 6.20 -12.53 -12.57
N THR A 885 6.30 -12.01 -11.35
CA THR A 885 7.49 -12.05 -10.48
C THR A 885 7.60 -13.32 -9.63
N GLY A 886 6.66 -14.26 -9.73
CA GLY A 886 6.65 -15.48 -8.90
C GLY A 886 5.93 -15.32 -7.56
N GLU A 887 5.57 -14.09 -7.18
CA GLU A 887 4.85 -13.77 -5.94
C GLU A 887 3.39 -14.28 -5.97
N PHE A 888 2.88 -14.67 -4.80
CA PHE A 888 1.49 -14.98 -4.51
C PHE A 888 0.81 -13.91 -3.63
N GLY A 889 1.56 -12.92 -3.13
CA GLY A 889 1.04 -11.78 -2.41
C GLY A 889 1.46 -11.71 -0.94
N GLY A 890 2.62 -12.27 -0.61
CA GLY A 890 3.29 -12.11 0.68
C GLY A 890 4.71 -11.52 0.54
N LEU A 891 4.99 -10.82 -0.57
CA LEU A 891 6.32 -10.38 -0.99
C LEU A 891 7.32 -11.56 -1.10
N VAL A 892 8.61 -11.27 -1.29
CA VAL A 892 9.66 -12.32 -1.36
C VAL A 892 9.72 -13.16 -0.08
N GLY A 893 9.58 -12.52 1.08
CA GLY A 893 9.55 -13.15 2.41
C GLY A 893 8.56 -14.31 2.50
N ASP A 894 7.26 -14.03 2.60
CA ASP A 894 6.29 -15.08 2.89
C ASP A 894 6.06 -16.04 1.70
N ASP A 895 6.20 -15.56 0.46
CA ASP A 895 5.99 -16.38 -0.73
C ASP A 895 7.11 -17.40 -0.95
N SER A 896 8.35 -17.11 -0.52
CA SER A 896 9.43 -18.10 -0.55
C SER A 896 9.16 -19.30 0.37
N ASP A 897 8.56 -19.05 1.54
CA ASP A 897 8.12 -20.08 2.46
C ASP A 897 6.87 -20.81 1.98
N MET A 898 6.02 -20.16 1.18
CA MET A 898 4.99 -20.85 0.42
C MET A 898 5.61 -21.86 -0.56
N TYR A 899 6.67 -21.49 -1.28
CA TYR A 899 7.44 -22.45 -2.10
C TYR A 899 8.12 -23.54 -1.26
N GLN A 900 8.61 -23.24 -0.04
CA GLN A 900 9.12 -24.27 0.88
C GLN A 900 8.02 -25.27 1.32
N ASN A 901 6.77 -24.83 1.52
CA ASN A 901 5.63 -25.73 1.74
C ASN A 901 5.31 -26.61 0.52
N TYR A 902 5.80 -26.23 -0.68
CA TYR A 902 5.60 -26.97 -1.93
C TYR A 902 6.81 -27.83 -2.35
N ALA A 903 7.87 -27.86 -1.52
CA ALA A 903 9.13 -28.58 -1.71
C ALA A 903 9.02 -29.99 -2.34
N ASP A 904 8.04 -30.78 -1.89
CA ASP A 904 7.87 -32.18 -2.28
C ASP A 904 7.23 -32.40 -3.67
N PHE A 905 6.46 -31.45 -4.22
CA PHE A 905 5.68 -31.70 -5.45
C PHE A 905 6.58 -31.99 -6.69
N PRO A 906 7.68 -31.25 -6.94
CA PRO A 906 8.62 -31.57 -8.02
C PRO A 906 9.37 -32.91 -7.86
N MET A 907 9.23 -33.59 -6.73
CA MET A 907 9.76 -34.96 -6.55
C MET A 907 8.76 -36.03 -7.01
N PHE A 908 7.47 -35.72 -7.12
CA PHE A 908 6.42 -36.70 -7.49
C PHE A 908 6.04 -36.61 -8.98
N GLU A 909 6.06 -35.41 -9.55
CA GLU A 909 5.92 -35.15 -10.99
C GLU A 909 6.89 -34.03 -11.39
N ARG A 910 7.34 -33.99 -12.65
CA ARG A 910 8.17 -32.89 -13.19
C ARG A 910 7.46 -32.11 -14.31
N ASP A 911 6.23 -32.48 -14.60
CA ASP A 911 5.35 -31.88 -15.60
C ASP A 911 4.13 -31.23 -14.89
N GLY A 912 3.29 -30.49 -15.63
CA GLY A 912 2.05 -29.93 -15.10
C GLY A 912 2.29 -28.99 -13.92
N VAL A 913 1.57 -29.19 -12.81
CA VAL A 913 1.59 -28.29 -11.64
C VAL A 913 3.00 -28.15 -11.06
N ALA A 914 3.83 -29.20 -11.04
CA ALA A 914 5.21 -29.06 -10.58
C ALA A 914 6.07 -28.16 -11.48
N ALA A 915 5.85 -28.19 -12.80
CA ALA A 915 6.52 -27.30 -13.73
C ALA A 915 6.06 -25.83 -13.56
N GLU A 916 4.78 -25.63 -13.22
CA GLU A 916 4.22 -24.31 -12.88
C GLU A 916 4.78 -23.77 -11.55
N ILE A 917 4.87 -24.62 -10.50
CA ILE A 917 5.55 -24.30 -9.23
C ILE A 917 7.01 -23.89 -9.49
N MET A 918 7.77 -24.70 -10.23
CA MET A 918 9.18 -24.41 -10.52
C MET A 918 9.37 -23.14 -11.37
N ALA A 919 8.44 -22.83 -12.28
CA ALA A 919 8.50 -21.62 -13.10
C ALA A 919 8.19 -20.36 -12.28
N GLY A 920 7.19 -20.41 -11.38
CA GLY A 920 6.91 -19.33 -10.43
C GLY A 920 8.08 -19.10 -9.47
N ALA A 921 8.64 -20.17 -8.93
CA ALA A 921 9.81 -20.11 -8.07
C ALA A 921 11.04 -19.53 -8.78
N ALA A 922 11.28 -19.89 -10.04
CA ALA A 922 12.35 -19.27 -10.84
C ALA A 922 12.18 -17.75 -11.00
N ALA A 923 10.94 -17.27 -11.18
CA ALA A 923 10.68 -15.83 -11.23
C ALA A 923 10.92 -15.15 -9.87
N LEU A 924 10.53 -15.78 -8.75
CA LEU A 924 10.74 -15.23 -7.41
C LEU A 924 12.24 -15.17 -7.05
N ALA A 925 13.04 -16.14 -7.51
CA ALA A 925 14.49 -16.13 -7.34
C ALA A 925 15.16 -14.94 -8.07
N GLU A 926 14.72 -14.61 -9.28
CA GLU A 926 15.22 -13.42 -9.98
C GLU A 926 14.77 -12.11 -9.31
N LEU A 927 13.57 -12.06 -8.72
CA LEU A 927 13.15 -10.90 -7.91
C LEU A 927 14.03 -10.76 -6.65
N ALA A 928 14.25 -11.87 -5.92
CA ALA A 928 15.03 -11.87 -4.69
C ALA A 928 16.49 -11.44 -4.92
N GLU A 929 17.17 -11.95 -5.95
CA GLU A 929 18.53 -11.52 -6.30
C GLU A 929 18.57 -10.05 -6.77
N ALA A 930 17.50 -9.57 -7.45
CA ALA A 930 17.41 -8.19 -7.92
C ALA A 930 17.16 -7.17 -6.81
N GLU A 931 16.26 -7.45 -5.86
CA GLU A 931 15.76 -6.47 -4.88
C GLU A 931 16.18 -6.76 -3.42
N ASN A 932 16.31 -8.03 -3.02
CA ASN A 932 16.41 -8.43 -1.60
C ASN A 932 17.81 -8.92 -1.19
N LEU A 933 18.58 -9.55 -2.08
CA LEU A 933 19.88 -10.19 -1.77
C LEU A 933 21.10 -9.35 -2.22
N GLU A 934 22.15 -9.36 -1.40
CA GLU A 934 23.51 -8.94 -1.78
C GLU A 934 24.51 -10.03 -1.40
N ALA A 935 25.26 -10.52 -2.39
CA ALA A 935 26.26 -11.58 -2.22
C ALA A 935 25.72 -12.85 -1.52
N GLY A 936 24.45 -13.20 -1.78
CA GLY A 936 23.78 -14.38 -1.22
C GLY A 936 23.35 -14.24 0.26
N LEU A 937 23.25 -13.02 0.78
CA LEU A 937 22.66 -12.69 2.09
C LEU A 937 21.58 -11.60 1.90
N ASN A 938 20.59 -11.51 2.79
CA ASN A 938 19.63 -10.39 2.80
C ASN A 938 20.38 -9.04 2.89
N ARG A 939 20.03 -8.07 2.04
CA ARG A 939 20.54 -6.68 2.04
C ARG A 939 20.28 -5.98 3.37
N HIS A 940 19.11 -6.22 3.93
CA HIS A 940 18.68 -5.67 5.22
C HIS A 940 19.19 -6.55 6.36
N THR A 941 19.55 -5.89 7.47
CA THR A 941 19.89 -6.56 8.72
C THR A 941 18.61 -6.72 9.54
N THR A 942 18.30 -7.96 9.89
CA THR A 942 17.15 -8.36 10.71
C THR A 942 17.46 -9.70 11.40
N ASP A 943 16.50 -10.29 12.11
CA ASP A 943 16.72 -11.58 12.78
C ASP A 943 16.85 -12.76 11.78
N PRO A 944 17.38 -13.93 12.21
CA PRO A 944 17.81 -14.98 11.27
C PRO A 944 16.66 -15.76 10.60
N LEU A 945 15.40 -15.53 10.99
CA LEU A 945 14.23 -16.06 10.30
C LEU A 945 13.95 -15.21 9.05
N HIS A 946 13.64 -13.93 9.26
CA HIS A 946 13.34 -13.01 8.15
C HIS A 946 14.58 -12.73 7.26
N ALA A 947 15.80 -12.83 7.81
CA ALA A 947 17.03 -12.77 7.00
C ALA A 947 17.24 -14.00 6.08
N TYR A 948 16.55 -15.10 6.37
CA TYR A 948 16.54 -16.33 5.57
C TYR A 948 15.39 -16.34 4.55
N GLU A 949 14.20 -15.89 4.95
CA GLU A 949 12.96 -15.84 4.15
C GLU A 949 13.04 -14.83 2.99
N GLU A 950 13.90 -13.82 3.07
CA GLU A 950 14.13 -12.83 2.00
C GLU A 950 14.99 -13.37 0.83
N GLY A 951 14.77 -14.64 0.45
CA GLY A 951 15.32 -15.30 -0.73
C GLY A 951 16.49 -16.26 -0.49
N VAL A 952 17.14 -16.24 0.67
CA VAL A 952 18.27 -17.14 1.00
C VAL A 952 17.79 -18.60 1.11
N ASN A 953 16.57 -18.78 1.62
CA ASN A 953 15.84 -20.05 1.68
C ASN A 953 15.45 -20.60 0.30
N HIS A 954 15.21 -19.68 -0.64
CA HIS A 954 14.62 -19.94 -1.94
C HIS A 954 15.69 -20.32 -2.97
N GLU A 955 16.82 -19.63 -2.97
CA GLU A 955 18.00 -19.98 -3.78
C GLU A 955 18.48 -21.41 -3.52
N ALA A 956 18.49 -21.83 -2.25
CA ALA A 956 18.83 -23.19 -1.86
C ALA A 956 17.79 -24.23 -2.36
N LEU A 957 16.49 -23.93 -2.26
CA LEU A 957 15.41 -24.76 -2.83
C LEU A 957 15.53 -24.86 -4.37
N MET A 958 15.90 -23.77 -5.05
CA MET A 958 16.06 -23.72 -6.49
C MET A 958 17.25 -24.55 -6.99
N LEU A 959 18.36 -24.60 -6.24
CA LEU A 959 19.49 -25.50 -6.52
C LEU A 959 19.09 -26.98 -6.43
N TRP A 960 18.28 -27.37 -5.44
CA TRP A 960 17.78 -28.75 -5.33
C TRP A 960 16.87 -29.13 -6.50
N TRP A 961 15.83 -28.33 -6.76
CA TRP A 961 14.87 -28.60 -7.83
C TRP A 961 15.53 -28.57 -9.22
N ASN A 962 16.52 -27.71 -9.44
CA ASN A 962 17.26 -27.58 -10.70
C ASN A 962 18.67 -28.18 -10.62
N TYR A 963 18.78 -29.36 -10.01
CA TYR A 963 20.04 -30.11 -9.90
C TYR A 963 20.79 -30.17 -11.24
N GLY A 964 21.98 -29.56 -11.27
CA GLY A 964 22.81 -29.45 -12.47
C GLY A 964 22.91 -28.04 -13.06
N ASP A 965 22.02 -27.11 -12.67
CA ASP A 965 22.07 -25.72 -13.13
C ASP A 965 23.21 -24.94 -12.45
N PRO A 966 24.11 -24.28 -13.21
CA PRO A 966 25.22 -23.53 -12.64
C PRO A 966 24.78 -22.22 -11.95
N VAL A 967 23.63 -21.62 -12.29
CA VAL A 967 23.21 -20.32 -11.75
C VAL A 967 22.90 -20.42 -10.27
N TYR A 968 21.95 -21.29 -9.91
CA TYR A 968 21.57 -21.52 -8.51
C TYR A 968 22.75 -22.12 -7.71
N PHE A 969 23.59 -22.96 -8.33
CA PHE A 969 24.81 -23.43 -7.68
C PHE A 969 25.80 -22.29 -7.38
N GLU A 970 26.02 -21.36 -8.31
CA GLU A 970 26.91 -20.20 -8.09
C GLU A 970 26.32 -19.20 -7.07
N ARG A 971 25.00 -19.00 -7.02
CA ARG A 971 24.32 -18.20 -5.99
C ARG A 971 24.43 -18.83 -4.59
N CYS A 972 24.15 -20.13 -4.43
CA CYS A 972 24.38 -20.81 -3.15
C CYS A 972 25.86 -20.85 -2.74
N LEU A 973 26.79 -20.99 -3.70
CA LEU A 973 28.23 -20.92 -3.46
C LEU A 973 28.68 -19.51 -3.03
N LEU A 974 28.03 -18.47 -3.55
CA LEU A 974 28.25 -17.08 -3.13
C LEU A 974 27.73 -16.84 -1.70
N ALA A 975 26.51 -17.30 -1.39
CA ALA A 975 25.97 -17.30 -0.03
C ALA A 975 26.90 -18.03 0.97
N ALA A 976 27.33 -19.25 0.63
CA ALA A 976 28.24 -20.06 1.46
C ALA A 976 29.65 -19.46 1.60
N LYS A 977 30.09 -18.64 0.63
CA LYS A 977 31.33 -17.85 0.70
C LYS A 977 31.19 -16.62 1.60
N SER A 978 30.00 -16.01 1.64
CA SER A 978 29.64 -14.84 2.46
C SER A 978 29.34 -15.21 3.92
N MET A 979 28.73 -16.38 4.17
CA MET A 979 28.30 -16.89 5.47
C MET A 979 29.31 -16.74 6.63
N PRO A 980 30.64 -16.90 6.43
CA PRO A 980 31.60 -16.67 7.50
C PRO A 980 31.57 -15.28 8.13
N ALA A 981 31.11 -14.25 7.40
CA ALA A 981 30.96 -12.89 7.93
C ALA A 981 29.92 -12.79 9.07
N LEU A 982 28.87 -13.61 9.02
CA LEU A 982 27.84 -13.70 10.07
C LEU A 982 28.32 -14.45 11.32
N THR A 983 29.53 -15.03 11.31
CA THR A 983 30.02 -15.95 12.35
C THR A 983 31.36 -15.54 12.94
N VAL A 984 31.68 -16.08 14.11
CA VAL A 984 32.97 -15.92 14.78
C VAL A 984 33.51 -17.30 15.23
N MET A 985 34.83 -17.42 15.35
CA MET A 985 35.47 -18.52 16.08
C MET A 985 35.73 -18.06 17.50
N THR A 986 35.24 -18.81 18.49
CA THR A 986 35.39 -18.48 19.91
C THR A 986 36.74 -18.94 20.48
N GLU A 987 37.05 -18.55 21.72
CA GLU A 987 38.28 -19.01 22.40
C GLU A 987 38.30 -20.52 22.67
N LYS A 988 37.14 -21.19 22.77
CA LYS A 988 37.05 -22.66 22.89
C LYS A 988 37.23 -23.38 21.54
N GLY A 989 37.25 -22.63 20.43
CA GLY A 989 37.41 -23.17 19.08
C GLY A 989 36.11 -23.60 18.40
N HIS A 990 34.96 -23.14 18.91
CA HIS A 990 33.64 -23.38 18.30
C HIS A 990 33.28 -22.25 17.32
N ARG A 991 32.42 -22.54 16.34
CA ARG A 991 31.85 -21.52 15.44
C ARG A 991 30.42 -21.18 15.83
N HIS A 992 30.17 -19.91 16.12
CA HIS A 992 28.85 -19.38 16.43
C HIS A 992 28.50 -18.22 15.51
N PHE A 993 27.21 -17.99 15.29
CA PHE A 993 26.74 -16.73 14.69
C PHE A 993 27.01 -15.56 15.63
N LYS A 994 27.30 -14.36 15.11
CA LYS A 994 27.74 -13.22 15.92
C LYS A 994 26.61 -12.66 16.80
N ASN A 995 25.42 -12.49 16.24
CA ASN A 995 24.30 -11.78 16.85
C ASN A 995 22.98 -12.22 16.15
N GLN A 996 21.83 -11.97 16.78
CA GLN A 996 20.51 -12.18 16.15
C GLN A 996 20.38 -11.33 14.89
N ASP A 997 20.73 -10.04 14.98
CA ASP A 997 20.82 -9.13 13.85
C ASP A 997 21.89 -9.66 12.86
N CYS A 998 21.48 -10.05 11.66
CA CYS A 998 22.41 -10.51 10.62
C CYS A 998 21.98 -10.08 9.21
N GLY A 999 22.94 -9.91 8.30
CA GLY A 999 22.68 -9.56 6.89
C GLY A 999 23.94 -9.19 6.11
N ALA A 1000 23.78 -8.62 4.91
CA ALA A 1000 24.89 -8.19 4.06
C ALA A 1000 25.69 -7.01 4.65
N GLU A 1001 25.19 -6.31 5.68
CA GLU A 1001 25.96 -5.33 6.45
C GLU A 1001 27.23 -5.95 7.06
N ASP A 1002 27.16 -7.19 7.57
CA ASP A 1002 28.27 -7.92 8.20
C ASP A 1002 29.46 -8.18 7.25
N LEU A 1003 29.28 -8.06 5.93
CA LEU A 1003 30.37 -8.09 4.95
C LEU A 1003 31.29 -6.85 5.05
N ARG A 1004 30.87 -5.82 5.80
CA ARG A 1004 31.48 -4.49 5.89
C ARG A 1004 31.76 -4.04 7.33
N ILE A 1005 31.18 -4.70 8.33
CA ILE A 1005 31.35 -4.38 9.76
C ILE A 1005 31.80 -5.60 10.58
N GLU A 1006 32.43 -5.35 11.72
CA GLU A 1006 32.52 -6.37 12.78
C GLU A 1006 31.40 -6.13 13.79
N ARG A 1007 30.29 -6.85 13.63
CA ARG A 1007 29.12 -6.77 14.52
C ARG A 1007 29.47 -7.22 15.94
N GLU A 1008 28.88 -6.56 16.93
CA GLU A 1008 29.08 -6.94 18.34
C GLU A 1008 28.52 -8.34 18.63
N LEU A 1009 29.26 -9.11 19.43
CA LEU A 1009 28.88 -10.46 19.86
C LEU A 1009 27.72 -10.40 20.85
N GLY A 1010 26.62 -11.05 20.48
CA GLY A 1010 25.40 -11.24 21.27
C GLY A 1010 25.09 -12.73 21.47
N VAL A 1011 23.97 -13.20 20.90
CA VAL A 1011 23.43 -14.54 21.12
C VAL A 1011 23.30 -15.31 19.81
N ASP A 1012 23.85 -16.52 19.74
CA ASP A 1012 23.55 -17.52 18.71
C ASP A 1012 22.28 -18.28 19.14
N GLY A 1013 21.13 -17.88 18.60
CA GLY A 1013 19.81 -18.43 18.92
C GLY A 1013 19.28 -19.41 17.88
N PHE A 1014 18.15 -20.05 18.21
CA PHE A 1014 17.56 -21.17 17.47
C PHE A 1014 17.25 -20.92 15.98
N ALA A 1015 17.10 -19.68 15.51
CA ALA A 1015 16.78 -19.37 14.11
C ALA A 1015 17.99 -19.49 13.16
N HIS A 1016 19.22 -19.21 13.62
CA HIS A 1016 20.42 -19.20 12.79
C HIS A 1016 20.73 -20.46 11.94
N PRO A 1017 20.37 -21.70 12.33
CA PRO A 1017 20.57 -22.87 11.47
C PRO A 1017 19.86 -22.76 10.12
N LEU A 1018 18.88 -21.86 9.96
CA LEU A 1018 18.26 -21.54 8.67
C LEU A 1018 19.28 -20.96 7.67
N MET A 1019 20.08 -19.98 8.10
CA MET A 1019 21.11 -19.35 7.26
C MET A 1019 22.17 -20.35 6.75
N LEU A 1020 22.29 -21.53 7.38
CA LEU A 1020 23.20 -22.59 6.92
C LEU A 1020 22.67 -23.39 5.71
N HIS A 1021 21.41 -23.23 5.29
CA HIS A 1021 20.80 -24.01 4.20
C HIS A 1021 21.61 -23.95 2.88
N PRO A 1022 22.05 -22.78 2.35
CA PRO A 1022 22.93 -22.76 1.17
C PRO A 1022 24.29 -23.43 1.39
N CYS A 1023 24.82 -23.43 2.62
CA CYS A 1023 26.03 -24.17 2.97
C CYS A 1023 25.79 -25.69 2.94
N PHE A 1024 24.65 -26.16 3.45
CA PHE A 1024 24.25 -27.57 3.36
C PHE A 1024 24.08 -28.00 1.90
N GLU A 1025 23.46 -27.18 1.06
CA GLU A 1025 23.28 -27.48 -0.36
C GLU A 1025 24.59 -27.55 -1.14
N VAL A 1026 25.50 -26.59 -0.95
CA VAL A 1026 26.83 -26.65 -1.57
C VAL A 1026 27.62 -27.88 -1.09
N ALA A 1027 27.50 -28.22 0.20
CA ALA A 1027 28.12 -29.42 0.77
C ALA A 1027 27.51 -30.73 0.24
N TRP A 1028 26.19 -30.79 0.04
CA TRP A 1028 25.48 -31.90 -0.58
C TRP A 1028 25.85 -32.08 -2.06
N TYR A 1029 25.85 -30.99 -2.81
CA TYR A 1029 26.05 -30.99 -4.26
C TYR A 1029 27.47 -31.38 -4.69
N ASN A 1030 28.51 -30.92 -3.96
CA ASN A 1030 29.91 -31.18 -4.36
C ASN A 1030 30.88 -31.64 -3.25
N GLY A 1031 30.45 -31.75 -1.98
CA GLY A 1031 31.31 -32.19 -0.89
C GLY A 1031 32.45 -31.21 -0.51
N SER A 1032 32.31 -29.92 -0.83
CA SER A 1032 33.34 -28.87 -0.65
C SER A 1032 34.04 -28.97 0.72
N PRO A 1033 35.35 -29.29 0.77
CA PRO A 1033 36.04 -29.48 2.04
C PRO A 1033 36.02 -28.26 2.96
N ARG A 1034 35.98 -27.05 2.40
CA ARG A 1034 35.89 -25.79 3.17
C ARG A 1034 34.51 -25.59 3.79
N VAL A 1035 33.44 -25.93 3.08
CA VAL A 1035 32.06 -25.80 3.59
C VAL A 1035 31.76 -26.94 4.56
N MET A 1036 32.23 -28.16 4.28
CA MET A 1036 32.20 -29.28 5.24
C MET A 1036 32.99 -28.99 6.52
N GLN A 1037 34.10 -28.24 6.45
CA GLN A 1037 34.79 -27.76 7.65
C GLN A 1037 33.94 -26.74 8.41
N PHE A 1038 33.45 -25.70 7.72
CA PHE A 1038 32.61 -24.64 8.30
C PHE A 1038 31.38 -25.19 9.05
N LEU A 1039 30.65 -26.11 8.42
CA LEU A 1039 29.46 -26.76 9.01
C LEU A 1039 29.81 -27.62 10.23
N ARG A 1040 30.98 -28.28 10.25
CA ARG A 1040 31.45 -29.06 11.39
C ARG A 1040 31.91 -28.18 12.55
N GLU A 1041 32.63 -27.10 12.28
CA GLU A 1041 33.04 -26.13 13.32
C GLU A 1041 31.82 -25.55 14.06
N TRP A 1042 30.69 -25.40 13.37
CA TRP A 1042 29.41 -24.99 13.95
C TRP A 1042 28.71 -26.13 14.70
N GLY A 1043 28.54 -27.30 14.04
CA GLY A 1043 27.84 -28.44 14.61
C GLY A 1043 28.55 -29.10 15.80
N ASP A 1044 29.88 -29.23 15.76
CA ASP A 1044 30.67 -29.74 16.89
C ASP A 1044 30.62 -28.76 18.09
N GLY A 1045 30.54 -27.45 17.82
CA GLY A 1045 30.33 -26.44 18.85
C GLY A 1045 28.95 -26.53 19.49
N TRP A 1046 27.89 -26.50 18.70
CA TRP A 1046 26.52 -26.65 19.21
C TRP A 1046 26.29 -27.95 19.97
N LEU A 1047 26.90 -29.07 19.54
CA LEU A 1047 26.86 -30.34 20.27
C LEU A 1047 27.42 -30.26 21.71
N ALA A 1048 28.38 -29.37 21.99
CA ALA A 1048 28.87 -29.17 23.37
C ALA A 1048 27.78 -28.69 24.33
N HIS A 1049 26.76 -28.01 23.81
CA HIS A 1049 25.64 -27.41 24.55
C HIS A 1049 24.36 -28.28 24.54
N GLN A 1050 24.35 -29.41 23.82
CA GLN A 1050 23.19 -30.31 23.72
C GLN A 1050 23.18 -31.36 24.86
N GLN A 1051 23.00 -30.90 26.10
CA GLN A 1051 23.05 -31.77 27.28
C GLN A 1051 21.68 -32.44 27.59
N PRO A 1052 21.64 -33.74 27.93
CA PRO A 1052 20.39 -34.44 28.22
C PRO A 1052 19.48 -33.78 29.27
N GLY A 1053 18.30 -33.35 28.85
CA GLY A 1053 17.30 -32.66 29.68
C GLY A 1053 17.53 -31.15 29.86
N ALA A 1054 18.62 -30.61 29.30
CA ALA A 1054 18.95 -29.19 29.28
C ALA A 1054 19.61 -28.82 27.94
N TYR A 1055 18.94 -29.19 26.84
CA TYR A 1055 19.43 -28.99 25.47
C TYR A 1055 19.37 -27.49 25.12
N ALA A 1056 20.50 -26.86 24.80
CA ALA A 1056 20.54 -25.43 24.55
C ALA A 1056 19.74 -25.00 23.31
N THR A 1057 18.91 -23.98 23.46
CA THR A 1057 18.16 -23.33 22.37
C THR A 1057 18.79 -22.00 21.95
N SER A 1058 19.59 -21.39 22.82
CA SER A 1058 20.43 -20.22 22.53
C SER A 1058 21.72 -20.21 23.37
N VAL A 1059 22.78 -19.60 22.85
CA VAL A 1059 24.12 -19.52 23.47
C VAL A 1059 24.63 -18.08 23.41
N ASP A 1060 25.15 -17.54 24.53
CA ASP A 1060 25.92 -16.29 24.52
C ASP A 1060 27.26 -16.53 23.79
N VAL A 1061 27.53 -15.74 22.76
CA VAL A 1061 28.64 -15.98 21.82
C VAL A 1061 30.02 -15.66 22.43
N ARG A 1062 30.03 -14.92 23.54
CA ARG A 1062 31.25 -14.44 24.23
C ARG A 1062 31.65 -15.35 25.38
N THR A 1063 30.71 -15.90 26.13
CA THR A 1063 30.98 -16.87 27.22
C THR A 1063 30.84 -18.32 26.78
N GLU A 1064 30.09 -18.57 25.70
CA GLU A 1064 29.54 -19.87 25.31
C GLU A 1064 28.85 -20.56 26.51
N GLU A 1065 27.99 -19.82 27.19
CA GLU A 1065 27.03 -20.33 28.16
C GLU A 1065 25.64 -20.37 27.51
N ALA A 1066 24.88 -21.44 27.77
CA ALA A 1066 23.52 -21.56 27.24
C ALA A 1066 22.60 -20.55 27.93
N THR A 1067 22.03 -19.63 27.17
CA THR A 1067 21.12 -18.58 27.67
C THR A 1067 19.69 -19.06 27.79
N GLU A 1068 19.29 -20.03 26.95
CA GLU A 1068 18.02 -20.75 27.03
C GLU A 1068 18.24 -22.25 26.78
N THR A 1069 17.39 -23.10 27.38
CA THR A 1069 17.44 -24.57 27.23
C THR A 1069 16.04 -25.18 27.14
N SER A 1070 15.98 -26.43 26.65
CA SER A 1070 14.75 -27.22 26.59
C SER A 1070 14.98 -28.66 27.08
N GLU A 1071 13.92 -29.29 27.60
CA GLU A 1071 13.88 -30.74 27.84
C GLU A 1071 13.85 -31.55 26.53
N ARG A 1072 13.50 -30.90 25.40
CA ARG A 1072 13.40 -31.51 24.07
C ARG A 1072 14.74 -31.41 23.30
N PRO A 1073 15.22 -32.49 22.67
CA PRO A 1073 16.52 -32.49 21.98
C PRO A 1073 16.48 -31.66 20.69
N LEU A 1074 17.50 -30.83 20.45
CA LEU A 1074 17.63 -30.01 19.24
C LEU A 1074 16.37 -29.18 18.92
N TYR A 1075 15.69 -28.73 19.97
CA TYR A 1075 14.49 -27.90 19.90
C TYR A 1075 14.84 -26.40 19.94
N GLY A 1076 13.86 -25.57 19.62
CA GLY A 1076 14.02 -24.11 19.55
C GLY A 1076 12.97 -23.54 18.62
N GLY A 1077 11.69 -23.65 19.01
CA GLY A 1077 10.54 -23.28 18.16
C GLY A 1077 10.46 -24.08 16.87
N TYR A 1078 11.11 -23.58 15.81
CA TYR A 1078 10.98 -23.97 14.41
C TYR A 1078 11.62 -25.32 14.02
N THR A 1079 12.23 -26.06 14.97
CA THR A 1079 12.91 -27.36 14.74
C THR A 1079 14.13 -27.31 13.80
N THR A 1080 14.65 -26.12 13.58
CA THR A 1080 15.78 -25.74 12.71
C THR A 1080 17.12 -26.34 13.11
N GLN A 1081 17.46 -26.33 14.41
CA GLN A 1081 18.64 -27.03 14.92
C GLN A 1081 18.58 -28.52 14.56
N ALA A 1082 17.42 -29.15 14.76
CA ALA A 1082 17.15 -30.53 14.41
C ALA A 1082 17.29 -30.79 12.89
N THR A 1083 16.79 -29.89 12.03
CA THR A 1083 16.99 -29.95 10.57
C THR A 1083 18.47 -29.95 10.21
N ALA A 1084 19.23 -28.96 10.71
CA ALA A 1084 20.66 -28.78 10.42
C ALA A 1084 21.52 -29.95 10.91
N HIS A 1085 21.28 -30.43 12.14
CA HIS A 1085 22.03 -31.54 12.73
C HIS A 1085 21.74 -32.88 12.03
N ASN A 1086 20.49 -33.11 11.61
CA ASN A 1086 20.15 -34.24 10.76
C ASN A 1086 20.87 -34.17 9.41
N PHE A 1087 20.83 -33.01 8.71
CA PHE A 1087 21.48 -32.86 7.42
C PHE A 1087 23.01 -33.03 7.55
N LEU A 1088 23.62 -32.51 8.61
CA LEU A 1088 25.04 -32.72 8.90
C LEU A 1088 25.38 -34.20 9.13
N TRP A 1089 24.56 -34.95 9.85
CA TRP A 1089 24.68 -36.42 9.96
C TRP A 1089 24.51 -37.11 8.60
N TRP A 1090 23.49 -36.77 7.81
CA TRP A 1090 23.20 -37.35 6.50
C TRP A 1090 24.39 -37.26 5.53
N LEU A 1091 25.08 -36.11 5.54
CA LEU A 1091 26.29 -35.83 4.78
C LEU A 1091 27.53 -36.56 5.34
N THR A 1092 27.71 -36.57 6.67
CA THR A 1092 28.94 -37.06 7.31
C THR A 1092 28.95 -38.56 7.63
N ASP A 1093 27.80 -39.22 7.74
CA ASP A 1093 27.59 -40.51 8.43
C ASP A 1093 27.93 -40.51 9.94
N ASP A 1094 28.22 -39.34 10.54
CA ASP A 1094 28.62 -39.24 11.94
C ASP A 1094 27.40 -39.11 12.87
N LEU A 1095 27.08 -40.20 13.56
CA LEU A 1095 25.95 -40.28 14.50
C LEU A 1095 26.02 -39.26 15.64
N ARG A 1096 27.19 -38.66 15.93
CA ARG A 1096 27.32 -37.63 16.98
C ARG A 1096 26.35 -36.47 16.77
N TYR A 1097 26.12 -36.03 15.52
CA TYR A 1097 25.24 -34.90 15.24
C TYR A 1097 23.77 -35.18 15.56
N ILE A 1098 23.33 -36.44 15.54
CA ILE A 1098 21.98 -36.84 16.00
C ILE A 1098 21.99 -37.53 17.38
N GLN A 1099 23.08 -37.46 18.14
CA GLN A 1099 23.17 -38.04 19.49
C GLN A 1099 22.03 -37.57 20.41
N PRO A 1100 21.59 -36.29 20.41
CA PRO A 1100 20.43 -35.85 21.19
C PRO A 1100 19.13 -36.61 20.89
N PHE A 1101 18.95 -37.17 19.68
CA PHE A 1101 17.84 -38.08 19.39
C PHE A 1101 18.13 -39.51 19.83
N MET A 1102 19.36 -39.98 19.61
CA MET A 1102 19.82 -41.30 20.07
C MET A 1102 19.71 -41.47 21.59
N ASP A 1103 19.81 -40.39 22.36
CA ASP A 1103 19.60 -40.41 23.81
C ASP A 1103 18.20 -40.92 24.20
N PHE A 1104 17.15 -40.48 23.49
CA PHE A 1104 15.77 -40.94 23.69
C PHE A 1104 15.49 -42.26 22.98
N TRP A 1105 15.89 -42.37 21.71
CA TRP A 1105 15.69 -43.57 20.92
C TRP A 1105 16.38 -44.80 21.54
N SER A 1106 17.56 -44.67 22.15
CA SER A 1106 18.22 -45.79 22.86
C SER A 1106 17.42 -46.34 24.05
N ARG A 1107 16.42 -45.59 24.55
CA ARG A 1107 15.48 -46.00 25.61
C ARG A 1107 14.13 -46.49 25.06
N GLY A 1108 13.93 -46.45 23.75
CA GLY A 1108 12.65 -46.72 23.08
C GLY A 1108 11.66 -45.54 23.10
N GLU A 1109 12.13 -44.33 23.41
CA GLU A 1109 11.30 -43.12 23.51
C GLU A 1109 11.34 -42.32 22.20
N ASP A 1110 10.17 -41.99 21.63
CA ASP A 1110 10.05 -41.20 20.38
C ASP A 1110 9.41 -39.82 20.65
N VAL A 1111 10.27 -38.83 20.90
CA VAL A 1111 9.88 -37.48 21.35
C VAL A 1111 9.85 -36.46 20.22
N TRP A 1112 9.15 -35.34 20.42
CA TRP A 1112 9.26 -34.18 19.52
C TRP A 1112 10.52 -33.36 19.86
N PRO A 1113 11.34 -32.93 18.87
CA PRO A 1113 11.13 -33.01 17.42
C PRO A 1113 11.69 -34.28 16.75
N ALA A 1114 12.43 -35.14 17.44
CA ALA A 1114 13.09 -36.35 16.88
C ALA A 1114 12.16 -37.19 15.99
N ARG A 1115 10.90 -37.36 16.40
CA ARG A 1115 9.83 -38.07 15.67
C ARG A 1115 9.56 -37.57 14.24
N ARG A 1116 9.94 -36.33 13.89
CA ARG A 1116 9.90 -35.83 12.49
C ARG A 1116 10.87 -36.58 11.56
N TYR A 1117 11.93 -37.16 12.13
CA TYR A 1117 13.09 -37.72 11.43
C TYR A 1117 13.18 -39.25 11.51
N THR A 1118 12.28 -39.91 12.24
CA THR A 1118 12.21 -41.37 12.40
C THR A 1118 12.18 -42.17 11.08
N PRO A 1119 11.49 -41.73 9.99
CA PRO A 1119 11.59 -42.40 8.69
C PRO A 1119 13.01 -42.38 8.10
N GLU A 1120 13.69 -41.24 8.20
CA GLU A 1120 15.04 -41.03 7.69
C GLU A 1120 16.07 -41.83 8.51
N ALA A 1121 15.89 -41.87 9.84
CA ALA A 1121 16.68 -42.69 10.76
C ALA A 1121 16.55 -44.19 10.46
N TYR A 1122 15.35 -44.67 10.11
CA TYR A 1122 15.10 -46.03 9.63
C TYR A 1122 15.74 -46.27 8.25
N HIS A 1123 15.58 -45.33 7.32
CA HIS A 1123 16.10 -45.44 5.96
C HIS A 1123 17.63 -45.35 5.89
N ARG A 1124 18.33 -44.68 6.81
CA ARG A 1124 19.80 -44.72 6.90
C ARG A 1124 20.34 -45.77 7.88
N GLY A 1125 19.51 -46.36 8.73
CA GLY A 1125 19.90 -47.41 9.66
C GLY A 1125 20.46 -46.93 11.00
N ALA A 1126 20.23 -45.68 11.39
CA ALA A 1126 20.58 -45.18 12.72
C ALA A 1126 19.89 -46.01 13.84
N LEU A 1127 18.71 -46.55 13.55
CA LEU A 1127 17.94 -47.40 14.48
C LEU A 1127 18.38 -48.88 14.49
N ASP A 1128 19.28 -49.32 13.61
CA ASP A 1128 19.66 -50.75 13.48
C ASP A 1128 20.36 -51.30 14.73
N GLY A 1129 20.97 -50.43 15.55
CA GLY A 1129 21.62 -50.77 16.83
C GLY A 1129 20.81 -50.41 18.09
N VAL A 1130 19.59 -49.89 17.94
CA VAL A 1130 18.74 -49.44 19.06
C VAL A 1130 18.05 -50.62 19.74
N GLN A 1131 17.85 -50.55 21.06
CA GLN A 1131 17.04 -51.52 21.78
C GLN A 1131 15.55 -51.19 21.62
N ASN A 1132 14.74 -52.20 21.25
CA ASN A 1132 13.31 -52.06 20.97
C ASN A 1132 12.96 -50.93 19.95
N PRO A 1133 13.54 -50.95 18.72
CA PRO A 1133 13.26 -49.91 17.72
C PRO A 1133 11.79 -49.93 17.25
N GLU A 1134 11.09 -51.05 17.45
CA GLU A 1134 9.66 -51.22 17.14
C GLU A 1134 8.79 -50.17 17.84
N ALA A 1135 9.10 -49.79 19.09
CA ALA A 1135 8.37 -48.74 19.82
C ALA A 1135 8.47 -47.35 19.17
N ILE A 1136 9.63 -47.06 18.55
CA ILE A 1136 9.91 -45.80 17.86
C ILE A 1136 9.29 -45.81 16.47
N LEU A 1137 9.47 -46.91 15.74
CA LEU A 1137 8.86 -47.12 14.42
C LEU A 1137 7.33 -47.14 14.49
N ALA A 1138 6.75 -47.50 15.65
CA ALA A 1138 5.33 -47.38 15.93
C ALA A 1138 4.82 -45.93 16.06
N GLY A 1139 5.73 -44.95 16.22
CA GLY A 1139 5.42 -43.53 16.34
C GLY A 1139 4.98 -42.86 15.03
N ASN A 1140 5.37 -43.38 13.87
CA ASN A 1140 5.03 -42.83 12.55
C ASN A 1140 4.25 -43.87 11.69
N PRO A 1141 3.20 -43.45 10.94
CA PRO A 1141 2.33 -44.38 10.20
C PRO A 1141 3.01 -45.02 8.98
N VAL A 1142 3.96 -44.32 8.36
CA VAL A 1142 4.76 -44.81 7.22
C VAL A 1142 5.76 -45.85 7.71
N THR A 1143 6.50 -45.58 8.80
CA THR A 1143 7.44 -46.54 9.41
C THR A 1143 6.72 -47.79 9.91
N LYS A 1144 5.50 -47.65 10.47
CA LYS A 1144 4.61 -48.79 10.74
C LYS A 1144 4.36 -49.65 9.51
N ALA A 1145 3.99 -49.06 8.38
CA ALA A 1145 3.68 -49.79 7.16
C ALA A 1145 4.89 -50.47 6.51
N ILE A 1146 6.07 -49.86 6.53
CA ILE A 1146 7.27 -50.36 5.82
C ILE A 1146 8.18 -51.23 6.69
N ALA A 1147 8.32 -50.93 7.98
CA ALA A 1147 9.23 -51.63 8.89
C ALA A 1147 8.51 -52.71 9.73
N LEU A 1148 7.30 -52.41 10.23
CA LEU A 1148 6.50 -53.34 11.05
C LEU A 1148 5.44 -54.11 10.22
N GLY A 1149 5.18 -53.68 8.99
CA GLY A 1149 4.19 -54.29 8.09
C GLY A 1149 2.73 -53.86 8.34
N GLU A 1150 2.49 -52.94 9.27
CA GLU A 1150 1.16 -52.45 9.67
C GLU A 1150 0.56 -51.46 8.64
N ARG A 1151 0.34 -51.93 7.40
CA ARG A 1151 -0.10 -51.08 6.28
C ARG A 1151 -1.40 -50.31 6.52
N GLN A 1152 -2.28 -50.81 7.40
CA GLN A 1152 -3.52 -50.12 7.74
C GLN A 1152 -3.26 -48.76 8.40
N ALA A 1153 -2.24 -48.65 9.25
CA ALA A 1153 -1.91 -47.39 9.94
C ALA A 1153 -1.53 -46.27 8.96
N LEU A 1154 -0.94 -46.63 7.81
CA LEU A 1154 -0.67 -45.71 6.70
C LEU A 1154 -1.94 -45.37 5.92
N ILE A 1155 -2.76 -46.37 5.57
CA ILE A 1155 -4.04 -46.15 4.87
C ILE A 1155 -4.92 -45.17 5.68
N ASP A 1156 -5.03 -45.39 6.98
CA ASP A 1156 -5.82 -44.56 7.88
C ASP A 1156 -5.21 -43.15 8.06
N ALA A 1157 -3.89 -43.00 7.93
CA ALA A 1157 -3.23 -41.68 7.93
C ALA A 1157 -3.56 -40.89 6.66
N LEU A 1158 -3.31 -41.48 5.50
CA LEU A 1158 -3.60 -40.86 4.20
C LEU A 1158 -5.10 -40.53 4.05
N LYS A 1159 -6.00 -41.33 4.63
CA LYS A 1159 -7.44 -41.01 4.72
C LYS A 1159 -7.72 -39.76 5.55
N ARG A 1160 -7.02 -39.54 6.67
CA ARG A 1160 -7.15 -38.30 7.46
C ARG A 1160 -6.59 -37.09 6.71
N ASP A 1161 -5.48 -37.26 6.00
CA ASP A 1161 -4.87 -36.20 5.18
C ASP A 1161 -5.83 -35.74 4.06
N ILE A 1162 -6.48 -36.69 3.37
CA ILE A 1162 -7.54 -36.42 2.39
C ILE A 1162 -8.74 -35.73 3.06
N ALA A 1163 -9.16 -36.20 4.24
CA ALA A 1163 -10.31 -35.65 4.96
C ALA A 1163 -10.10 -34.19 5.40
N GLU A 1164 -8.91 -33.85 5.92
CA GLU A 1164 -8.54 -32.46 6.28
C GLU A 1164 -8.68 -31.53 5.07
N LEU A 1165 -8.06 -31.89 3.95
CA LEU A 1165 -8.04 -31.08 2.72
C LEU A 1165 -9.42 -30.97 2.05
N GLN A 1166 -10.24 -32.01 2.11
CA GLN A 1166 -11.61 -31.96 1.59
C GLN A 1166 -12.55 -31.19 2.53
N ARG A 1167 -12.37 -31.28 3.84
CA ARG A 1167 -13.18 -30.55 4.83
C ARG A 1167 -12.91 -29.05 4.84
N PHE A 1168 -11.65 -28.68 4.66
CA PHE A 1168 -11.16 -27.31 4.82
C PHE A 1168 -10.57 -26.72 3.53
N ARG A 1169 -10.96 -27.21 2.34
CA ARG A 1169 -10.43 -26.72 1.05
C ARG A 1169 -10.37 -25.20 0.99
N THR A 1170 -11.47 -24.54 1.33
CA THR A 1170 -11.61 -23.07 1.41
C THR A 1170 -10.50 -22.43 2.26
N MET A 1171 -10.17 -23.00 3.43
CA MET A 1171 -9.15 -22.47 4.33
C MET A 1171 -7.74 -22.54 3.73
N TYR A 1172 -7.49 -23.50 2.83
CA TYR A 1172 -6.24 -23.63 2.09
C TYR A 1172 -6.23 -22.83 0.76
N THR A 1173 -7.34 -22.21 0.37
CA THR A 1173 -7.53 -21.60 -0.96
C THR A 1173 -8.34 -20.30 -0.89
N ASP A 1174 -9.66 -20.34 -1.12
CA ASP A 1174 -10.54 -19.16 -1.25
C ASP A 1174 -10.68 -18.30 0.03
N ALA A 1175 -10.00 -18.65 1.13
CA ALA A 1175 -9.86 -17.84 2.34
C ALA A 1175 -8.68 -16.85 2.31
N GLU A 1176 -7.79 -16.96 1.31
CA GLU A 1176 -6.80 -15.94 0.92
C GLU A 1176 -5.90 -15.42 2.06
N LEU A 1177 -5.42 -16.37 2.88
CA LEU A 1177 -4.47 -16.18 3.99
C LEU A 1177 -3.16 -15.48 3.56
N PHE A 1178 -2.42 -14.95 4.55
CA PHE A 1178 -0.95 -14.79 4.46
C PHE A 1178 -0.28 -16.11 4.01
N THR A 1179 0.72 -16.01 3.14
CA THR A 1179 1.19 -17.13 2.30
C THR A 1179 2.16 -18.07 3.02
N ASP A 1180 3.03 -17.56 3.89
CA ASP A 1180 3.89 -18.35 4.78
C ASP A 1180 3.10 -19.24 5.75
N ARG A 1181 1.83 -18.87 6.00
CA ARG A 1181 0.89 -19.55 6.89
C ARG A 1181 0.07 -20.65 6.21
N VAL A 1182 0.28 -20.95 4.92
CA VAL A 1182 -0.42 -22.02 4.18
C VAL A 1182 0.28 -23.38 4.44
N PHE A 1183 0.27 -23.81 5.71
CA PHE A 1183 0.94 -25.02 6.19
C PHE A 1183 0.31 -26.32 5.66
N LEU A 1184 0.88 -26.88 4.60
CA LEU A 1184 0.33 -28.03 3.87
C LEU A 1184 0.76 -29.38 4.45
N ASP A 1185 0.78 -29.52 5.79
CA ASP A 1185 1.28 -30.71 6.53
C ASP A 1185 0.68 -32.03 6.02
N ALA A 1186 -0.54 -32.03 5.49
CA ALA A 1186 -1.22 -33.19 4.90
C ALA A 1186 -0.46 -33.88 3.75
N ILE A 1187 0.50 -33.20 3.09
CA ILE A 1187 1.36 -33.86 2.08
C ILE A 1187 2.36 -34.85 2.72
N THR A 1188 2.71 -34.67 3.99
CA THR A 1188 3.85 -35.32 4.67
C THR A 1188 3.83 -36.86 4.59
N ASN A 1189 2.68 -37.50 4.81
CA ASN A 1189 2.60 -38.96 4.75
C ASN A 1189 2.74 -39.48 3.31
N ALA A 1190 2.20 -38.75 2.32
CA ALA A 1190 2.37 -39.08 0.91
C ALA A 1190 3.83 -38.86 0.47
N ALA A 1191 4.47 -37.76 0.86
CA ALA A 1191 5.88 -37.49 0.58
C ALA A 1191 6.81 -38.61 1.10
N GLN A 1192 6.63 -39.00 2.37
CA GLN A 1192 7.38 -40.08 2.98
C GLN A 1192 7.13 -41.43 2.27
N CYS A 1193 5.90 -41.69 1.81
CA CYS A 1193 5.63 -42.87 1.00
C CYS A 1193 6.35 -42.84 -0.34
N TYR A 1194 6.20 -41.77 -1.12
CA TYR A 1194 6.73 -41.73 -2.47
C TYR A 1194 8.26 -41.67 -2.45
N THR A 1195 8.86 -40.81 -1.63
CA THR A 1195 10.28 -40.44 -1.73
C THR A 1195 11.16 -41.04 -0.64
N GLY A 1196 10.58 -41.54 0.46
CA GLY A 1196 11.30 -41.96 1.67
C GLY A 1196 11.70 -40.80 2.60
N GLY A 1197 11.48 -39.55 2.19
CA GLY A 1197 11.70 -38.34 2.97
C GLY A 1197 10.52 -37.38 2.82
N TYR A 1198 10.66 -36.17 3.34
CA TYR A 1198 9.76 -35.03 3.04
C TYR A 1198 10.48 -33.73 3.39
N ALA A 1199 10.23 -32.68 2.63
CA ALA A 1199 10.70 -31.33 2.93
C ALA A 1199 9.52 -30.38 3.04
N THR A 1200 9.65 -29.38 3.91
CA THR A 1200 8.65 -28.33 4.13
C THR A 1200 9.32 -27.13 4.79
N ARG A 1201 8.60 -26.02 4.99
CA ARG A 1201 9.10 -24.82 5.68
C ARG A 1201 9.86 -25.19 6.95
N ASN A 1202 11.06 -24.64 7.10
CA ASN A 1202 12.00 -24.87 8.22
C ASN A 1202 12.49 -26.33 8.41
N LYS A 1203 12.00 -27.29 7.62
CA LYS A 1203 12.53 -28.66 7.47
C LYS A 1203 13.10 -28.84 6.05
N TYR A 1204 14.18 -28.11 5.78
CA TYR A 1204 14.89 -28.08 4.50
C TYR A 1204 15.81 -29.29 4.23
N ASN A 1205 15.91 -30.29 5.11
CA ASN A 1205 16.79 -31.45 4.88
C ASN A 1205 16.19 -32.42 3.85
N GLN A 1206 16.58 -32.26 2.59
CA GLN A 1206 16.17 -33.11 1.45
C GLN A 1206 16.80 -34.51 1.50
N THR A 1207 16.28 -35.34 2.40
CA THR A 1207 16.69 -36.75 2.61
C THR A 1207 16.03 -37.74 1.65
N HIS A 1208 15.38 -37.22 0.60
CA HIS A 1208 14.64 -37.96 -0.42
C HIS A 1208 15.52 -38.98 -1.14
N ALA A 1209 15.03 -40.20 -1.25
CA ALA A 1209 15.75 -41.31 -1.88
C ALA A 1209 15.39 -41.53 -3.36
N VAL A 1210 14.22 -41.03 -3.79
CA VAL A 1210 13.67 -41.22 -5.14
C VAL A 1210 12.82 -40.01 -5.54
N SER A 1211 12.97 -39.55 -6.79
CA SER A 1211 12.02 -38.70 -7.51
C SER A 1211 11.48 -39.43 -8.76
N TYR A 1212 10.31 -39.02 -9.27
CA TYR A 1212 9.53 -39.77 -10.27
C TYR A 1212 9.30 -39.00 -11.58
N GLU A 1213 10.39 -38.49 -12.15
CA GLU A 1213 10.35 -37.74 -13.42
C GLU A 1213 9.72 -38.56 -14.56
N GLY A 1214 8.75 -37.97 -15.26
CA GLY A 1214 8.07 -38.58 -16.42
C GLY A 1214 7.03 -39.67 -16.10
N PHE A 1215 6.70 -39.93 -14.83
CA PHE A 1215 5.64 -40.89 -14.47
C PHE A 1215 4.20 -40.33 -14.65
N GLY A 1216 4.05 -39.01 -14.63
CA GLY A 1216 2.74 -38.35 -14.61
C GLY A 1216 1.93 -38.70 -13.35
N THR A 1217 0.60 -38.57 -13.40
CA THR A 1217 -0.27 -38.76 -12.23
C THR A 1217 -0.80 -40.19 -12.03
N ASP A 1218 -0.53 -41.13 -12.93
CA ASP A 1218 -1.23 -42.44 -12.96
C ASP A 1218 -0.45 -43.59 -12.32
N TYR A 1219 0.26 -43.27 -11.24
CA TYR A 1219 1.01 -44.23 -10.44
C TYR A 1219 0.81 -43.99 -8.93
N ALA A 1220 1.31 -44.91 -8.11
CA ALA A 1220 1.56 -44.69 -6.69
C ALA A 1220 2.86 -45.38 -6.28
N ALA A 1221 3.60 -44.78 -5.34
CA ALA A 1221 4.88 -45.29 -4.84
C ALA A 1221 4.86 -45.54 -3.33
N LEU A 1222 5.69 -46.49 -2.89
CA LEU A 1222 6.01 -46.71 -1.47
C LEU A 1222 7.48 -47.16 -1.34
N VAL A 1223 8.37 -46.24 -0.95
CA VAL A 1223 9.76 -46.55 -0.60
C VAL A 1223 9.78 -47.40 0.66
N LEU A 1224 10.34 -48.61 0.55
CA LEU A 1224 10.48 -49.55 1.67
C LEU A 1224 11.82 -49.40 2.37
N VAL A 1225 12.91 -49.18 1.61
CA VAL A 1225 14.28 -49.10 2.11
C VAL A 1225 15.09 -48.14 1.24
N ALA A 1226 15.99 -47.35 1.83
CA ALA A 1226 16.85 -46.40 1.13
C ALA A 1226 18.24 -46.28 1.80
N ARG A 1227 18.95 -47.42 1.91
CA ARG A 1227 20.30 -47.47 2.49
C ARG A 1227 21.33 -46.90 1.50
N ARG A 1228 22.52 -46.52 1.99
CA ARG A 1228 23.63 -45.99 1.16
C ARG A 1228 24.09 -46.95 0.04
N ASP A 1229 23.83 -48.25 0.17
CA ASP A 1229 24.19 -49.29 -0.80
C ASP A 1229 23.02 -49.76 -1.68
N HIS A 1230 21.75 -49.56 -1.26
CA HIS A 1230 20.57 -50.00 -2.00
C HIS A 1230 19.28 -49.24 -1.66
N VAL A 1231 18.46 -49.00 -2.69
CA VAL A 1231 17.09 -48.47 -2.57
C VAL A 1231 16.10 -49.53 -3.04
N LYS A 1232 14.93 -49.58 -2.40
CA LYS A 1232 13.82 -50.48 -2.74
C LYS A 1232 12.48 -49.77 -2.55
N ALA A 1233 11.72 -49.63 -3.64
CA ALA A 1233 10.34 -49.13 -3.62
C ALA A 1233 9.35 -50.17 -4.16
N LEU A 1234 8.09 -50.02 -3.79
CA LEU A 1234 6.95 -50.59 -4.53
C LEU A 1234 6.39 -49.52 -5.45
N LEU A 1235 5.96 -49.93 -6.64
CA LEU A 1235 5.26 -49.09 -7.60
C LEU A 1235 3.97 -49.80 -8.04
N TYR A 1236 2.88 -49.05 -8.13
CA TYR A 1236 1.65 -49.46 -8.78
C TYR A 1236 1.35 -48.49 -9.93
N ASN A 1237 0.97 -49.03 -11.08
CA ASN A 1237 0.53 -48.26 -12.26
C ASN A 1237 -0.97 -48.49 -12.43
N PHE A 1238 -1.73 -47.43 -12.66
CA PHE A 1238 -3.19 -47.47 -12.82
C PHE A 1238 -3.64 -47.67 -14.29
N ARG A 1239 -2.70 -47.84 -15.23
CA ARG A 1239 -2.92 -48.07 -16.67
C ARG A 1239 -2.57 -49.49 -17.12
#